data_AF-A0A3Q8T526-F1
#
_entry.id   AF-A0A3Q8T526-F1
#
_cell.length_a   1.000
_cell.length_b   1.000
_cell.length_c   1.000
_cell.angle_alpha   90.00
_cell.angle_beta   90.00
_cell.angle_gamma   90.00
#
_symmetry.space_group_name_H-M   'P 1'
#
loop_
_entity.id
_entity.type
_entity.pdbx_description
1 polymer ?
#
loop_
_entity_poly.entity_id
_entity_poly.type
_entity_poly.pdbx_seq_one_letter_code
_entity_poly.pdbx_strand_id
1 'polypeptide(L)'
;MNKKLKRFFIYLWVITFSAILFVLGVAFHIHKHPIDNKVINKLIVRSIHSLDQTSRVDIQHSHFVIDLANFKIRLSIDNLTALNKAEQPFIKFEKLEFKIPIWNLLTSNLVPDYILFSKGDINLEFLTENQPSFQRKFNFNKIFSFFKNIKIQIKDVKIDYLGNNLKINNIQNLYINTHKSLIDFDLKINNIAYKHFISIETTPESVKFKTKLDNLNSQIINWALGNKLDNLTGPLQHNLTTNIALEAEIQNNKLSNLKIELDKLTGTYHLAKFFDHQHKIRNAYIKFEIHEDFKQIKLTKFLLAPEEQGQIEITGVINPFLFSNLADLTVQVRNIPVEYVPNYWPKQYLFIKQEVFNYLKSGLIASGKGNFKIDSKWLTPNLMTDSQIQAKLNIINAELTVLEKLDKLAKTNLAVKFSPFAAAFNIIEATFANSKIKNTAIEIPFDTTKKVLFDLNFEGQIKDTLKILERFKTEITQYNVIKNCLTKLNGDIKLSSQFEIPYYGSDINNLNFKISGEFAQLSSANFFELKNGFPIEFKDGTFDWAENILNLKTQALIHQNELKVNLTQKSTLPAIIKIQGNINHKSINKLAEALEIDPLQDITTEGRTYVDVLTTIFPDKSTNHVKLNFTNSNLHIAGLNLNKYVGQKQFYEATIINDDHHLIMHNIILKGVTLNTDPSFLTYNKQKKVVTDLKINNLSSFNNKFSIDYENNQKHKTLDLTGSHLDISKFLSTVTKSASPNEWLKDISIKAALQTVTTANSIKLNNLKIDLNCTNKCDNFHISSHIDHKDNFNFISQNGKDTYHFEYLISDFGKLLNALNISNNFVGGKFNAYLKGIKSDNKIEGKVNIQDITSLQASVLYSILKLTSIGGISSILTKNEKGIKFTKSSSKIAYDWQQHKLTITDGNAKANSIGLTMEGFYNLHSKDYKFNGTLVPNLYGINQLFGKIPVLGANLLGGKNSGIVAVNYTIKGDISHPTPKIWVNPLSILTPGFLRKIFQ
;
A
#
# COMPACT_ATOMS: atom_id res chain seq x y z
N MET A 1 -13.61 -39.55 74.10
CA MET A 1 -13.20 -40.95 73.80
C MET A 1 -14.38 -41.67 73.10
N ASN A 2 -14.33 -42.90 72.57
CA ASN A 2 -13.24 -43.88 72.46
C ASN A 2 -13.22 -44.55 71.05
N LYS A 3 -12.58 -43.91 70.06
CA LYS A 3 -12.50 -44.43 68.67
C LYS A 3 -11.69 -45.73 68.50
N LYS A 4 -10.94 -46.19 69.51
CA LYS A 4 -10.29 -47.50 69.50
C LYS A 4 -11.28 -48.63 69.80
N LEU A 5 -12.17 -48.46 70.80
CA LEU A 5 -13.11 -49.50 71.23
C LEU A 5 -14.15 -49.85 70.15
N LYS A 6 -14.72 -48.84 69.47
CA LYS A 6 -15.72 -49.08 68.41
C LYS A 6 -15.12 -49.74 67.16
N ARG A 7 -13.80 -49.64 66.93
CA ARG A 7 -13.11 -50.36 65.85
C ARG A 7 -12.91 -51.85 66.17
N PHE A 8 -12.70 -52.22 67.43
CA PHE A 8 -12.51 -53.62 67.84
C PHE A 8 -13.73 -54.50 67.49
N PHE A 9 -14.94 -54.03 67.82
CA PHE A 9 -16.18 -54.73 67.45
C PHE A 9 -16.47 -54.74 65.95
N ILE A 10 -16.05 -53.71 65.20
CA ILE A 10 -16.16 -53.72 63.72
C ILE A 10 -15.29 -54.83 63.13
N TYR A 11 -14.06 -55.03 63.61
CA TYR A 11 -13.22 -56.14 63.13
C TYR A 11 -13.81 -57.51 63.47
N LEU A 12 -14.31 -57.72 64.70
CA LEU A 12 -14.88 -59.01 65.10
C LEU A 12 -16.09 -59.41 64.22
N TRP A 13 -16.98 -58.46 63.91
CA TRP A 13 -18.17 -58.70 63.09
C TRP A 13 -17.83 -58.89 61.59
N VAL A 14 -16.87 -58.14 61.06
CA VAL A 14 -16.38 -58.29 59.68
C VAL A 14 -15.69 -59.64 59.48
N ILE A 15 -14.92 -60.12 60.47
CA ILE A 15 -14.25 -61.44 60.39
C ILE A 15 -15.28 -62.58 60.36
N THR A 16 -16.30 -62.56 61.22
CA THR A 16 -17.35 -63.60 61.21
C THR A 16 -18.22 -63.56 59.95
N PHE A 17 -18.59 -62.37 59.47
CA PHE A 17 -19.40 -62.26 58.25
C PHE A 17 -18.61 -62.64 56.99
N SER A 18 -17.31 -62.30 56.95
CA SER A 18 -16.41 -62.71 55.87
C SER A 18 -16.19 -64.22 55.84
N ALA A 19 -16.09 -64.88 57.00
CA ALA A 19 -15.99 -66.34 57.06
C ALA A 19 -17.22 -67.04 56.46
N ILE A 20 -18.43 -66.54 56.74
CA ILE A 20 -19.69 -67.07 56.18
C ILE A 20 -19.78 -66.84 54.67
N LEU A 21 -19.43 -65.65 54.19
CA LEU A 21 -19.36 -65.36 52.75
C LEU A 21 -18.25 -66.13 52.02
N PHE A 22 -17.14 -66.45 52.70
CA PHE A 22 -16.07 -67.27 52.15
C PHE A 22 -16.51 -68.74 52.02
N VAL A 23 -17.22 -69.28 53.01
CA VAL A 23 -17.84 -70.62 52.94
C VAL A 23 -18.85 -70.72 51.79
N LEU A 24 -19.72 -69.72 51.64
CA LEU A 24 -20.67 -69.65 50.52
C LEU A 24 -19.97 -69.49 49.16
N GLY A 25 -18.92 -68.67 49.10
CA GLY A 25 -18.11 -68.47 47.89
C GLY A 25 -17.37 -69.72 47.44
N VAL A 26 -16.75 -70.46 48.37
CA VAL A 26 -16.08 -71.74 48.10
C VAL A 26 -17.09 -72.78 47.61
N ALA A 27 -18.27 -72.86 48.23
CA ALA A 27 -19.36 -73.73 47.78
C ALA A 27 -19.83 -73.41 46.35
N PHE A 28 -19.97 -72.12 46.00
CA PHE A 28 -20.44 -71.70 44.68
C PHE A 28 -19.38 -71.82 43.57
N HIS A 29 -18.10 -71.62 43.90
CA HIS A 29 -17.02 -71.65 42.90
C HIS A 29 -16.63 -73.08 42.48
N ILE A 30 -16.60 -74.02 43.43
CA ILE A 30 -16.37 -75.44 43.14
C ILE A 30 -17.56 -76.06 42.38
N HIS A 31 -18.75 -75.45 42.46
CA HIS A 31 -19.92 -75.85 41.64
C HIS A 31 -19.87 -75.35 40.18
N LYS A 32 -18.86 -74.54 39.79
CA LYS A 32 -18.61 -74.16 38.38
C LYS A 32 -17.25 -74.60 37.82
N HIS A 33 -16.28 -74.89 38.69
CA HIS A 33 -15.07 -75.62 38.33
C HIS A 33 -14.94 -76.87 39.20
N PRO A 34 -15.67 -77.96 38.90
CA PRO A 34 -15.26 -79.27 39.36
C PRO A 34 -13.84 -79.53 38.87
N ILE A 35 -12.95 -79.97 39.76
CA ILE A 35 -11.58 -80.30 39.39
C ILE A 35 -11.65 -81.55 38.50
N ASP A 36 -11.25 -81.44 37.24
CA ASP A 36 -11.25 -82.57 36.31
C ASP A 36 -10.40 -83.72 36.89
N ASN A 37 -11.03 -84.88 37.09
CA ASN A 37 -10.39 -86.10 37.56
C ASN A 37 -9.17 -86.48 36.71
N LYS A 38 -9.09 -86.08 35.43
CA LYS A 38 -7.88 -86.26 34.62
C LYS A 38 -6.68 -85.47 35.15
N VAL A 39 -6.88 -84.28 35.72
CA VAL A 39 -5.80 -83.49 36.33
C VAL A 39 -5.33 -84.15 37.62
N ILE A 40 -6.28 -84.60 38.45
CA ILE A 40 -6.02 -85.36 39.69
C ILE A 40 -5.26 -86.66 39.36
N ASN A 41 -5.80 -87.52 38.50
CA ASN A 41 -5.20 -88.81 38.14
C ASN A 41 -3.82 -88.63 37.48
N LYS A 42 -3.63 -87.62 36.61
CA LYS A 42 -2.34 -87.33 35.97
C LYS A 42 -1.28 -86.75 36.93
N LEU A 43 -1.70 -86.14 38.04
CA LEU A 43 -0.82 -85.82 39.16
C LEU A 43 -0.44 -87.09 39.93
N ILE A 44 -1.41 -87.91 40.35
CA ILE A 44 -1.19 -89.12 41.16
C ILE A 44 -0.27 -90.14 40.45
N VAL A 45 -0.48 -90.37 39.15
CA VAL A 45 0.40 -91.23 38.35
C VAL A 45 1.83 -90.69 38.36
N ARG A 46 2.04 -89.37 38.22
CA ARG A 46 3.38 -88.76 38.36
C ARG A 46 3.94 -88.86 39.78
N SER A 47 3.10 -88.80 40.82
CA SER A 47 3.52 -88.96 42.22
C SER A 47 4.19 -90.31 42.43
N ILE A 48 3.47 -91.39 42.10
CA ILE A 48 3.92 -92.77 42.33
C ILE A 48 5.13 -93.09 41.45
N HIS A 49 5.10 -92.66 40.18
CA HIS A 49 6.20 -92.86 39.23
C HIS A 49 7.49 -92.09 39.60
N SER A 50 7.43 -91.18 40.58
CA SER A 50 8.60 -90.49 41.16
C SER A 50 9.12 -91.11 42.46
N LEU A 51 8.33 -91.99 43.10
CA LEU A 51 8.75 -92.82 44.24
C LEU A 51 9.39 -94.12 43.77
N ASP A 52 8.88 -94.70 42.68
CA ASP A 52 9.51 -95.78 41.92
C ASP A 52 9.41 -95.49 40.42
N GLN A 53 10.55 -95.47 39.72
CA GLN A 53 10.59 -95.23 38.28
C GLN A 53 10.17 -96.46 37.45
N THR A 54 9.79 -97.58 38.07
CA THR A 54 9.65 -98.88 37.41
C THR A 54 8.27 -99.54 37.51
N SER A 55 7.29 -98.88 38.13
CA SER A 55 5.92 -99.40 38.30
C SER A 55 4.87 -98.68 37.45
N ARG A 56 3.90 -99.44 36.93
CA ARG A 56 2.72 -98.94 36.21
C ARG A 56 1.56 -98.74 37.18
N VAL A 57 0.82 -97.65 37.04
CA VAL A 57 -0.33 -97.30 37.90
C VAL A 57 -1.60 -97.23 37.06
N ASP A 58 -2.65 -97.91 37.51
CA ASP A 58 -4.00 -97.80 36.97
C ASP A 58 -4.94 -97.24 38.05
N ILE A 59 -5.81 -96.30 37.64
CA ILE A 59 -6.75 -95.56 38.51
C ILE A 59 -8.09 -95.50 37.80
N GLN A 60 -9.12 -96.12 38.36
CA GLN A 60 -10.44 -96.10 37.73
C GLN A 60 -11.15 -94.75 37.96
N HIS A 61 -11.62 -94.48 39.18
CA HIS A 61 -12.43 -93.30 39.48
C HIS A 61 -11.83 -92.45 40.61
N SER A 62 -12.23 -91.19 40.68
CA SER A 62 -11.90 -90.29 41.79
C SER A 62 -13.02 -89.27 42.00
N HIS A 63 -13.17 -88.77 43.23
CA HIS A 63 -14.29 -87.92 43.66
C HIS A 63 -13.83 -86.90 44.70
N PHE A 64 -14.41 -85.70 44.69
CA PHE A 64 -14.05 -84.60 45.58
C PHE A 64 -15.28 -84.10 46.33
N VAL A 65 -15.23 -84.09 47.66
CA VAL A 65 -16.34 -83.70 48.55
C VAL A 65 -15.82 -82.67 49.57
N ILE A 66 -16.48 -81.52 49.68
CA ILE A 66 -16.13 -80.53 50.70
C ILE A 66 -16.87 -80.87 52.00
N ASP A 67 -16.12 -81.30 53.01
CA ASP A 67 -16.58 -81.42 54.38
C ASP A 67 -16.58 -80.04 55.05
N LEU A 68 -17.64 -79.27 54.78
CA LEU A 68 -17.84 -77.92 55.30
C LEU A 68 -18.01 -77.88 56.82
N ALA A 69 -18.42 -78.99 57.45
CA ALA A 69 -18.52 -79.09 58.91
C ALA A 69 -17.13 -79.13 59.57
N ASN A 70 -16.12 -79.69 58.88
CA ASN A 70 -14.75 -79.84 59.40
C ASN A 70 -13.72 -78.95 58.67
N PHE A 71 -14.15 -78.04 57.77
CA PHE A 71 -13.28 -77.22 56.91
C PHE A 71 -12.23 -78.00 56.10
N LYS A 72 -12.56 -79.25 55.74
CA LYS A 72 -11.67 -80.17 55.00
C LYS A 72 -12.26 -80.53 53.64
N ILE A 73 -11.40 -80.66 52.65
CA ILE A 73 -11.67 -81.31 51.38
C ILE A 73 -11.40 -82.80 51.58
N ARG A 74 -12.32 -83.66 51.16
CA ARG A 74 -12.09 -85.10 50.97
C ARG A 74 -11.93 -85.39 49.48
N LEU A 75 -10.94 -86.18 49.12
CA LEU A 75 -10.70 -86.63 47.74
C LEU A 75 -10.59 -88.16 47.75
N SER A 76 -11.67 -88.85 47.41
CA SER A 76 -11.68 -90.30 47.23
C SER A 76 -11.02 -90.67 45.91
N ILE A 77 -10.21 -91.71 45.90
CA ILE A 77 -9.86 -92.46 44.68
C ILE A 77 -10.39 -93.87 44.86
N ASP A 78 -11.15 -94.33 43.88
CA ASP A 78 -11.75 -95.66 43.91
C ASP A 78 -11.00 -96.52 42.90
N ASN A 79 -10.50 -97.68 43.37
CA ASN A 79 -9.73 -98.65 42.58
C ASN A 79 -8.41 -98.12 41.99
N LEU A 80 -7.42 -97.91 42.87
CA LEU A 80 -6.02 -97.63 42.54
C LEU A 80 -5.15 -98.89 42.68
N THR A 81 -4.45 -99.27 41.62
CA THR A 81 -3.54 -100.44 41.61
C THR A 81 -2.17 -100.06 41.04
N ALA A 82 -1.09 -100.48 41.70
CA ALA A 82 0.27 -100.35 41.21
C ALA A 82 0.89 -101.73 40.95
N LEU A 83 1.41 -101.90 39.72
CA LEU A 83 2.01 -103.13 39.22
C LEU A 83 3.54 -102.99 39.19
N ASN A 84 4.24 -104.03 39.65
CA ASN A 84 5.71 -104.05 39.63
C ASN A 84 6.25 -104.50 38.26
N LYS A 85 7.58 -104.56 38.12
CA LYS A 85 8.29 -105.01 36.91
C LYS A 85 8.00 -106.45 36.45
N ALA A 86 7.28 -107.25 37.23
CA ALA A 86 6.81 -108.60 36.89
C ALA A 86 5.27 -108.65 36.72
N GLU A 87 4.64 -107.49 36.48
CA GLU A 87 3.19 -107.26 36.40
C GLU A 87 2.36 -107.74 37.61
N GLN A 88 3.00 -108.06 38.74
CA GLN A 88 2.29 -108.41 39.96
C GLN A 88 1.84 -107.15 40.72
N PRO A 89 0.60 -107.08 41.21
CA PRO A 89 0.10 -105.95 42.01
C PRO A 89 0.75 -105.97 43.39
N PHE A 90 1.73 -105.12 43.60
CA PHE A 90 2.44 -104.98 44.89
C PHE A 90 1.71 -104.03 45.84
N ILE A 91 0.87 -103.14 45.31
CA ILE A 91 -0.05 -102.29 46.07
C ILE A 91 -1.40 -102.25 45.34
N LYS A 92 -2.48 -102.53 46.08
CA LYS A 92 -3.86 -102.38 45.62
C LYS A 92 -4.69 -101.72 46.72
N PHE A 93 -5.40 -100.65 46.38
CA PHE A 93 -6.43 -100.05 47.22
C PHE A 93 -7.68 -99.88 46.37
N GLU A 94 -8.82 -100.30 46.89
CA GLU A 94 -10.04 -100.30 46.08
C GLU A 94 -10.98 -99.13 46.51
N LYS A 95 -10.57 -98.37 47.54
CA LYS A 95 -10.95 -96.98 47.85
C LYS A 95 -9.84 -96.30 48.66
N LEU A 96 -9.74 -94.96 48.58
CA LEU A 96 -8.60 -94.18 49.06
C LEU A 96 -8.96 -92.69 49.30
N GLU A 97 -9.57 -92.31 50.44
CA GLU A 97 -9.94 -90.90 50.74
C GLU A 97 -8.81 -90.03 51.32
N PHE A 98 -8.20 -89.13 50.55
CA PHE A 98 -7.33 -88.06 51.08
C PHE A 98 -8.13 -86.95 51.77
N LYS A 99 -7.64 -86.41 52.90
CA LYS A 99 -8.31 -85.31 53.63
C LYS A 99 -7.40 -84.08 53.79
N ILE A 100 -7.74 -82.96 53.13
CA ILE A 100 -6.90 -81.77 52.95
C ILE A 100 -7.58 -80.54 53.57
N PRO A 101 -6.94 -79.75 54.46
CA PRO A 101 -7.49 -78.47 54.94
C PRO A 101 -7.65 -77.45 53.81
N ILE A 102 -8.82 -76.80 53.70
CA ILE A 102 -9.16 -75.86 52.61
C ILE A 102 -8.11 -74.72 52.47
N TRP A 103 -7.61 -74.20 53.59
CA TRP A 103 -6.63 -73.11 53.62
C TRP A 103 -5.27 -73.46 52.98
N ASN A 104 -4.85 -74.73 53.02
CA ASN A 104 -3.54 -75.13 52.51
C ASN A 104 -3.54 -75.26 50.98
N LEU A 105 -4.70 -75.58 50.40
CA LEU A 105 -4.94 -75.51 48.95
C LEU A 105 -4.86 -74.06 48.45
N LEU A 106 -5.53 -73.14 49.14
CA LEU A 106 -5.62 -71.72 48.80
C LEU A 106 -4.29 -70.96 48.93
N THR A 107 -3.39 -71.42 49.80
CA THR A 107 -2.07 -70.82 50.05
C THR A 107 -0.93 -71.50 49.28
N SER A 108 -1.23 -72.53 48.47
CA SER A 108 -0.23 -73.38 47.79
C SER A 108 0.74 -74.12 48.74
N ASN A 109 0.36 -74.30 50.01
CA ASN A 109 1.21 -74.86 51.06
C ASN A 109 0.91 -76.37 51.27
N LEU A 110 1.13 -77.16 50.22
CA LEU A 110 0.72 -78.56 50.11
C LEU A 110 1.76 -79.56 50.67
N VAL A 111 2.41 -79.26 51.79
CA VAL A 111 3.41 -80.15 52.42
C VAL A 111 2.81 -80.80 53.67
N PRO A 112 2.44 -82.10 53.63
CA PRO A 112 2.05 -82.85 54.82
C PRO A 112 3.26 -83.41 55.56
N ASP A 113 3.18 -83.51 56.89
CA ASP A 113 4.24 -84.09 57.74
C ASP A 113 4.22 -85.63 57.72
N TYR A 114 3.04 -86.22 57.62
CA TYR A 114 2.86 -87.67 57.51
C TYR A 114 1.56 -88.04 56.78
N ILE A 115 1.51 -89.28 56.27
CA ILE A 115 0.37 -89.85 55.56
C ILE A 115 -0.04 -91.16 56.24
N LEU A 116 -1.27 -91.21 56.74
CA LEU A 116 -1.75 -92.27 57.63
C LEU A 116 -2.99 -92.92 57.00
N PHE A 117 -2.91 -94.22 56.63
CA PHE A 117 -3.98 -94.91 55.91
C PHE A 117 -4.69 -95.91 56.82
N SER A 118 -6.01 -96.00 56.69
CA SER A 118 -6.85 -96.90 57.49
C SER A 118 -8.13 -97.26 56.75
N LYS A 119 -8.29 -98.55 56.38
CA LYS A 119 -9.49 -99.14 55.73
C LYS A 119 -10.18 -98.20 54.73
N GLY A 120 -9.50 -97.90 53.64
CA GLY A 120 -10.04 -97.09 52.54
C GLY A 120 -9.81 -95.58 52.63
N ASP A 121 -9.30 -95.07 53.75
CA ASP A 121 -9.04 -93.64 53.96
C ASP A 121 -7.54 -93.33 54.10
N ILE A 122 -7.17 -92.10 53.75
CA ILE A 122 -5.84 -91.47 53.95
C ILE A 122 -6.01 -90.11 54.64
N ASN A 123 -5.58 -90.01 55.90
CA ASN A 123 -5.37 -88.69 56.50
C ASN A 123 -4.03 -88.09 56.07
N LEU A 124 -4.07 -86.81 55.72
CA LEU A 124 -2.91 -85.94 55.49
C LEU A 124 -2.92 -84.86 56.58
N GLU A 125 -1.81 -84.72 57.30
CA GLU A 125 -1.69 -83.74 58.39
C GLU A 125 -0.59 -82.73 58.07
N PHE A 126 -0.82 -81.44 58.38
CA PHE A 126 -0.04 -80.31 57.85
C PHE A 126 0.26 -79.27 58.93
N LEU A 127 1.48 -78.71 58.95
CA LEU A 127 1.87 -77.63 59.85
C LEU A 127 1.06 -76.34 59.65
N THR A 128 0.80 -75.63 60.75
CA THR A 128 0.04 -74.37 60.78
C THR A 128 0.73 -73.28 61.62
N GLU A 129 1.82 -72.71 61.10
CA GLU A 129 2.47 -71.55 61.73
C GLU A 129 2.56 -70.32 60.82
N ASN A 130 2.05 -69.20 61.34
CA ASN A 130 2.21 -67.80 60.89
C ASN A 130 1.65 -67.40 59.50
N GLN A 131 0.68 -66.47 59.50
CA GLN A 131 0.09 -65.85 58.31
C GLN A 131 0.95 -64.68 57.75
N PRO A 132 1.25 -64.63 56.44
CA PRO A 132 1.87 -63.47 55.81
C PRO A 132 1.10 -62.89 54.60
N SER A 133 1.49 -61.67 54.22
CA SER A 133 0.85 -60.77 53.24
C SER A 133 0.77 -61.27 51.78
N PHE A 134 -0.27 -60.81 51.07
CA PHE A 134 -0.56 -61.09 49.65
C PHE A 134 0.38 -60.39 48.63
N GLN A 135 1.69 -60.41 48.86
CA GLN A 135 2.72 -59.90 47.92
C GLN A 135 3.82 -60.94 47.65
N ARG A 136 3.51 -61.97 46.84
CA ARG A 136 4.51 -62.85 46.19
C ARG A 136 3.93 -63.48 44.92
N LYS A 137 4.80 -63.76 43.93
CA LYS A 137 4.42 -64.37 42.65
C LYS A 137 4.29 -65.89 42.75
N PHE A 138 3.45 -66.47 41.90
CA PHE A 138 3.42 -67.91 41.60
C PHE A 138 4.82 -68.40 41.16
N ASN A 139 5.25 -69.57 41.64
CA ASN A 139 6.54 -70.17 41.26
C ASN A 139 6.41 -71.70 41.15
N PHE A 140 6.35 -72.20 39.91
CA PHE A 140 6.11 -73.62 39.61
C PHE A 140 7.24 -74.56 40.07
N ASN A 141 8.47 -74.08 40.30
CA ASN A 141 9.59 -74.93 40.69
C ASN A 141 9.38 -75.62 42.06
N LYS A 142 8.52 -75.07 42.94
CA LYS A 142 8.17 -75.70 44.22
C LYS A 142 7.22 -76.90 44.10
N ILE A 143 6.54 -77.08 42.97
CA ILE A 143 5.64 -78.23 42.77
C ILE A 143 6.44 -79.53 42.56
N PHE A 144 7.66 -79.45 42.01
CA PHE A 144 8.51 -80.62 41.82
C PHE A 144 9.16 -81.14 43.12
N SER A 145 9.35 -80.29 44.14
CA SER A 145 9.86 -80.71 45.45
C SER A 145 8.85 -81.50 46.30
N PHE A 146 7.56 -81.47 45.96
CA PHE A 146 6.46 -82.08 46.72
C PHE A 146 6.62 -83.60 46.93
N PHE A 147 7.02 -84.34 45.90
CA PHE A 147 7.00 -85.81 45.93
C PHE A 147 8.24 -86.47 46.54
N LYS A 148 9.28 -85.71 46.89
CA LYS A 148 10.60 -86.29 47.24
C LYS A 148 10.71 -86.84 48.67
N ASN A 149 9.81 -86.46 49.58
CA ASN A 149 10.00 -86.57 51.04
C ASN A 149 8.86 -87.29 51.81
N ILE A 150 8.03 -88.11 51.15
CA ILE A 150 6.78 -88.67 51.72
C ILE A 150 6.98 -90.05 52.38
N LYS A 151 6.23 -90.37 53.46
CA LYS A 151 6.16 -91.68 54.16
C LYS A 151 4.73 -92.25 54.15
N ILE A 152 4.53 -93.59 54.13
CA ILE A 152 3.28 -94.29 53.72
C ILE A 152 2.99 -95.58 54.54
N GLN A 153 1.71 -95.96 54.79
CA GLN A 153 1.28 -97.20 55.53
C GLN A 153 -0.22 -97.57 55.32
N ILE A 154 -0.61 -98.80 54.88
CA ILE A 154 -1.80 -99.13 54.01
C ILE A 154 -2.87 -100.12 54.58
N LYS A 155 -4.21 -100.00 54.25
CA LYS A 155 -5.31 -101.05 54.42
C LYS A 155 -6.61 -100.91 53.52
N ASP A 156 -7.15 -102.06 53.04
CA ASP A 156 -8.52 -102.56 52.60
C ASP A 156 -9.63 -101.69 51.90
N VAL A 157 -10.26 -102.14 50.76
CA VAL A 157 -11.67 -101.97 50.18
C VAL A 157 -11.87 -102.92 48.92
N LYS A 158 -12.97 -102.93 48.08
CA LYS A 158 -13.16 -103.78 46.83
C LYS A 158 -13.67 -103.15 45.46
N ILE A 159 -13.32 -103.73 44.26
CA ILE A 159 -13.82 -103.45 42.85
C ILE A 159 -14.90 -104.46 42.32
N ASP A 160 -15.73 -104.08 41.32
CA ASP A 160 -16.49 -104.96 40.38
C ASP A 160 -16.60 -104.40 38.92
N TYR A 161 -16.97 -105.23 37.92
CA TYR A 161 -17.04 -104.91 36.46
C TYR A 161 -18.35 -105.38 35.78
N LEU A 162 -18.89 -104.62 34.80
CA LEU A 162 -20.03 -105.01 33.95
C LEU A 162 -19.92 -104.50 32.49
N GLY A 163 -19.22 -105.25 31.63
CA GLY A 163 -19.19 -105.03 30.18
C GLY A 163 -18.61 -103.68 29.74
N ASN A 164 -19.08 -103.15 28.60
CA ASN A 164 -18.53 -101.95 27.95
C ASN A 164 -18.80 -100.62 28.69
N ASN A 165 -19.50 -100.64 29.84
CA ASN A 165 -19.76 -99.46 30.66
C ASN A 165 -19.31 -99.71 32.12
N LEU A 166 -18.16 -99.16 32.51
CA LEU A 166 -17.72 -99.14 33.90
C LEU A 166 -18.64 -98.21 34.72
N LYS A 167 -19.41 -98.76 35.66
CA LYS A 167 -20.38 -97.99 36.45
C LYS A 167 -19.83 -97.54 37.80
N ILE A 168 -19.33 -96.31 37.83
CA ILE A 168 -19.26 -95.50 39.05
C ILE A 168 -20.63 -94.86 39.33
N ASN A 169 -20.87 -94.44 40.57
CA ASN A 169 -22.05 -93.66 40.95
C ASN A 169 -21.63 -92.23 41.39
N ASN A 170 -22.48 -91.24 41.06
CA ASN A 170 -22.58 -89.89 41.66
C ASN A 170 -21.67 -88.74 41.18
N ILE A 171 -21.86 -88.25 39.95
CA ILE A 171 -22.17 -86.82 39.65
C ILE A 171 -23.22 -86.79 38.51
N GLN A 172 -24.12 -85.79 38.48
CA GLN A 172 -25.16 -85.64 37.45
C GLN A 172 -25.00 -84.36 36.59
N ASN A 173 -25.34 -84.49 35.31
CA ASN A 173 -25.87 -83.47 34.38
C ASN A 173 -25.02 -82.22 34.09
N LEU A 174 -24.02 -82.38 33.20
CA LEU A 174 -23.63 -81.35 32.23
C LEU A 174 -23.80 -81.93 30.82
N TYR A 175 -24.63 -81.30 29.98
CA TYR A 175 -24.79 -81.68 28.57
C TYR A 175 -24.11 -80.63 27.67
N ILE A 176 -23.04 -81.03 26.98
CA ILE A 176 -22.45 -80.27 25.87
C ILE A 176 -22.68 -81.11 24.61
N ASN A 177 -23.34 -80.54 23.60
CA ASN A 177 -23.56 -81.21 22.32
C ASN A 177 -22.59 -80.65 21.27
N THR A 178 -21.58 -81.43 20.87
CA THR A 178 -20.48 -80.96 20.02
C THR A 178 -20.51 -81.60 18.63
N HIS A 179 -20.88 -80.82 17.61
CA HIS A 179 -20.64 -81.17 16.20
C HIS A 179 -19.84 -80.08 15.49
N LYS A 180 -18.54 -80.36 15.27
CA LYS A 180 -17.57 -79.60 14.46
C LYS A 180 -17.33 -78.12 14.84
N SER A 181 -16.22 -77.90 15.54
CA SER A 181 -15.39 -76.66 15.48
C SER A 181 -16.03 -75.30 15.79
N LEU A 182 -17.22 -75.26 16.39
CA LEU A 182 -17.86 -74.04 16.91
C LEU A 182 -18.39 -74.29 18.33
N ILE A 183 -18.34 -73.26 19.18
CA ILE A 183 -18.81 -73.33 20.57
C ILE A 183 -19.62 -72.06 20.87
N ASP A 184 -20.92 -72.07 20.59
CA ASP A 184 -21.83 -71.02 21.06
C ASP A 184 -22.08 -71.17 22.57
N PHE A 185 -22.09 -70.06 23.31
CA PHE A 185 -22.46 -70.06 24.73
C PHE A 185 -23.09 -68.74 25.20
N ASP A 186 -24.27 -68.86 25.81
CA ASP A 186 -24.98 -67.75 26.43
C ASP A 186 -24.28 -67.30 27.72
N LEU A 187 -23.73 -66.07 27.71
CA LEU A 187 -23.17 -65.46 28.90
C LEU A 187 -24.26 -64.70 29.67
N LYS A 188 -24.30 -64.84 30.99
CA LYS A 188 -25.15 -64.02 31.88
C LYS A 188 -24.29 -63.34 32.93
N ILE A 189 -24.32 -62.00 32.93
CA ILE A 189 -23.67 -61.15 33.92
C ILE A 189 -24.77 -60.24 34.50
N ASN A 190 -24.89 -60.20 35.83
CA ASN A 190 -25.87 -59.36 36.56
C ASN A 190 -27.31 -59.44 36.00
N ASN A 191 -27.80 -60.67 35.78
CA ASN A 191 -29.10 -61.02 35.15
C ASN A 191 -29.33 -60.57 33.70
N ILE A 192 -28.47 -59.74 33.10
CA ILE A 192 -28.54 -59.41 31.68
C ILE A 192 -28.05 -60.60 30.85
N ALA A 193 -28.82 -60.99 29.83
CA ALA A 193 -28.52 -62.11 28.95
C ALA A 193 -27.77 -61.63 27.70
N TYR A 194 -26.59 -62.17 27.48
CA TYR A 194 -25.66 -61.78 26.42
C TYR A 194 -25.45 -62.96 25.46
N LYS A 195 -26.34 -63.08 24.44
CA LYS A 195 -26.30 -64.13 23.40
C LYS A 195 -25.10 -63.96 22.46
N HIS A 196 -24.05 -64.77 22.60
CA HIS A 196 -22.80 -64.55 21.86
C HIS A 196 -22.11 -65.80 21.33
N PHE A 197 -21.36 -65.56 20.26
CA PHE A 197 -20.64 -66.53 19.45
C PHE A 197 -19.16 -66.49 19.81
N ILE A 198 -18.55 -67.66 20.07
CA ILE A 198 -17.09 -67.80 20.19
C ILE A 198 -16.62 -68.95 19.29
N SER A 199 -15.76 -68.64 18.32
CA SER A 199 -15.00 -69.63 17.56
C SER A 199 -13.61 -69.80 18.17
N ILE A 200 -13.16 -71.04 18.29
CA ILE A 200 -11.80 -71.39 18.73
C ILE A 200 -11.26 -72.46 17.79
N GLU A 201 -10.21 -72.11 17.04
CA GLU A 201 -9.49 -73.03 16.16
C GLU A 201 -8.13 -73.36 16.80
N THR A 202 -7.77 -74.64 16.87
CA THR A 202 -6.55 -75.09 17.55
C THR A 202 -5.73 -76.01 16.67
N THR A 203 -4.43 -75.73 16.57
CA THR A 203 -3.40 -76.61 15.99
C THR A 203 -2.36 -76.93 17.09
N PRO A 204 -1.39 -77.86 16.85
CA PRO A 204 -0.33 -78.12 17.83
C PRO A 204 0.57 -76.91 18.14
N GLU A 205 0.66 -75.95 17.23
CA GLU A 205 1.56 -74.78 17.33
C GLU A 205 0.80 -73.44 17.50
N SER A 206 -0.52 -73.42 17.28
CA SER A 206 -1.33 -72.20 17.30
C SER A 206 -2.74 -72.35 17.87
N VAL A 207 -3.25 -71.26 18.44
CA VAL A 207 -4.65 -71.12 18.87
C VAL A 207 -5.19 -69.81 18.32
N LYS A 208 -6.25 -69.88 17.51
CA LYS A 208 -7.06 -68.73 17.11
C LYS A 208 -8.33 -68.68 17.94
N PHE A 209 -8.67 -67.50 18.42
CA PHE A 209 -9.85 -67.20 19.21
C PHE A 209 -10.60 -66.04 18.56
N LYS A 210 -11.91 -66.16 18.39
CA LYS A 210 -12.74 -65.08 17.82
C LYS A 210 -14.08 -64.99 18.52
N THR A 211 -14.46 -63.79 18.95
CA THR A 211 -15.73 -63.52 19.63
C THR A 211 -16.34 -62.20 19.22
N LYS A 212 -17.65 -62.05 19.46
CA LYS A 212 -18.37 -60.77 19.43
C LYS A 212 -19.29 -60.69 20.65
N LEU A 213 -19.31 -59.52 21.30
CA LEU A 213 -20.05 -59.17 22.51
C LEU A 213 -20.77 -57.83 22.29
N ASP A 214 -22.09 -57.83 22.18
CA ASP A 214 -22.92 -56.64 21.98
C ASP A 214 -23.47 -56.09 23.31
N ASN A 215 -23.73 -54.77 23.38
CA ASN A 215 -24.30 -54.05 24.53
C ASN A 215 -23.49 -54.14 25.85
N LEU A 216 -22.16 -54.15 25.80
CA LEU A 216 -21.31 -54.05 26.99
C LEU A 216 -21.33 -52.62 27.56
N ASN A 217 -21.44 -52.50 28.88
CA ASN A 217 -21.50 -51.23 29.60
C ASN A 217 -20.17 -50.88 30.28
N SER A 218 -20.05 -49.64 30.77
CA SER A 218 -18.84 -49.12 31.41
C SER A 218 -18.38 -49.91 32.64
N GLN A 219 -19.25 -50.62 33.36
CA GLN A 219 -18.83 -51.49 34.46
C GLN A 219 -18.01 -52.69 33.95
N ILE A 220 -18.44 -53.31 32.84
CA ILE A 220 -17.73 -54.44 32.24
C ILE A 220 -16.45 -53.95 31.52
N ILE A 221 -16.50 -52.78 30.87
CA ILE A 221 -15.34 -52.16 30.23
C ILE A 221 -14.27 -51.81 31.27
N ASN A 222 -14.64 -51.16 32.37
CA ASN A 222 -13.71 -50.82 33.46
C ASN A 222 -13.21 -52.06 34.21
N TRP A 223 -14.02 -53.13 34.33
CA TRP A 223 -13.57 -54.42 34.87
C TRP A 223 -12.52 -55.09 33.98
N ALA A 224 -12.72 -55.08 32.65
CA ALA A 224 -11.80 -55.69 31.69
C ALA A 224 -10.47 -54.91 31.52
N LEU A 225 -10.50 -53.58 31.67
CA LEU A 225 -9.31 -52.71 31.53
C LEU A 225 -8.62 -52.41 32.87
N GLY A 226 -9.35 -52.45 33.98
CA GLY A 226 -8.89 -52.42 35.37
C GLY A 226 -8.27 -51.10 35.85
N ASN A 227 -8.00 -51.02 37.16
CA ASN A 227 -7.44 -49.84 37.86
C ASN A 227 -6.10 -49.32 37.29
N LYS A 228 -5.45 -50.06 36.38
CA LYS A 228 -4.31 -49.54 35.62
C LYS A 228 -4.77 -48.42 34.70
N LEU A 229 -5.88 -48.57 33.98
CA LEU A 229 -6.32 -47.59 32.98
C LEU A 229 -6.69 -46.24 33.62
N ASP A 230 -7.31 -46.24 34.81
CA ASP A 230 -7.58 -45.00 35.55
C ASP A 230 -6.28 -44.23 35.88
N ASN A 231 -5.19 -44.93 36.21
CA ASN A 231 -3.87 -44.32 36.37
C ASN A 231 -3.27 -43.82 35.04
N LEU A 232 -3.73 -44.33 33.88
CA LEU A 232 -3.33 -43.84 32.56
C LEU A 232 -4.12 -42.59 32.15
N THR A 233 -5.46 -42.64 32.20
CA THR A 233 -6.37 -41.65 31.61
C THR A 233 -6.95 -40.63 32.59
N GLY A 234 -6.84 -40.89 33.89
CA GLY A 234 -7.78 -40.38 34.89
C GLY A 234 -8.96 -41.35 35.06
N PRO A 235 -9.72 -41.26 36.17
CA PRO A 235 -10.83 -42.17 36.43
C PRO A 235 -11.91 -42.06 35.36
N LEU A 236 -12.28 -43.19 34.74
CA LEU A 236 -13.31 -43.25 33.70
C LEU A 236 -14.73 -43.08 34.29
N GLN A 237 -15.08 -41.84 34.66
CA GLN A 237 -16.40 -41.40 35.17
C GLN A 237 -17.51 -41.46 34.10
N HIS A 238 -17.80 -42.65 33.56
CA HIS A 238 -18.39 -42.77 32.22
C HIS A 238 -19.61 -43.69 32.18
N ASN A 239 -20.66 -43.26 31.48
CA ASN A 239 -21.81 -44.09 31.11
C ASN A 239 -21.68 -44.51 29.65
N LEU A 240 -20.61 -45.24 29.32
CA LEU A 240 -20.38 -45.75 27.97
C LEU A 240 -21.07 -47.11 27.74
N THR A 241 -21.64 -47.29 26.57
CA THR A 241 -22.11 -48.57 26.04
C THR A 241 -21.51 -48.84 24.67
N THR A 242 -21.12 -50.09 24.37
CA THR A 242 -20.49 -50.47 23.09
C THR A 242 -20.71 -51.94 22.78
N ASN A 243 -20.58 -52.28 21.50
CA ASN A 243 -20.32 -53.64 21.03
C ASN A 243 -18.80 -53.83 20.86
N ILE A 244 -18.31 -55.07 21.00
CA ILE A 244 -16.90 -55.46 20.90
C ILE A 244 -16.79 -56.76 20.09
N ALA A 245 -15.99 -56.79 19.04
CA ALA A 245 -15.46 -58.00 18.44
C ALA A 245 -13.95 -58.11 18.74
N LEU A 246 -13.48 -59.32 18.98
CA LEU A 246 -12.07 -59.61 19.29
C LEU A 246 -11.64 -60.87 18.53
N GLU A 247 -10.50 -60.79 17.84
CA GLU A 247 -9.89 -61.88 17.09
C GLU A 247 -8.40 -61.96 17.50
N ALA A 248 -8.01 -63.03 18.20
CA ALA A 248 -6.66 -63.23 18.70
C ALA A 248 -6.04 -64.49 18.08
N GLU A 249 -4.75 -64.44 17.79
CA GLU A 249 -3.95 -65.58 17.38
C GLU A 249 -2.71 -65.69 18.26
N ILE A 250 -2.54 -66.86 18.86
CA ILE A 250 -1.37 -67.26 19.65
C ILE A 250 -0.62 -68.29 18.81
N GLN A 251 0.69 -68.11 18.63
CA GLN A 251 1.58 -69.06 17.96
C GLN A 251 2.81 -69.28 18.85
N ASN A 252 3.24 -70.54 19.03
CA ASN A 252 4.44 -70.90 19.81
C ASN A 252 4.49 -70.24 21.21
N ASN A 253 3.37 -70.27 21.93
CA ASN A 253 3.14 -69.64 23.24
C ASN A 253 3.32 -68.11 23.29
N LYS A 254 3.27 -67.40 22.15
CA LYS A 254 3.29 -65.94 22.07
C LYS A 254 2.09 -65.41 21.29
N LEU A 255 1.65 -64.19 21.61
CA LEU A 255 0.60 -63.51 20.86
C LEU A 255 1.17 -63.06 19.50
N SER A 256 0.74 -63.64 18.38
CA SER A 256 1.18 -63.22 17.05
C SER A 256 0.34 -62.04 16.54
N ASN A 257 -0.97 -62.07 16.76
CA ASN A 257 -1.91 -61.03 16.36
C ASN A 257 -3.08 -60.91 17.36
N LEU A 258 -3.56 -59.70 17.62
CA LEU A 258 -4.78 -59.41 18.37
C LEU A 258 -5.49 -58.21 17.74
N LYS A 259 -6.62 -58.45 17.08
CA LYS A 259 -7.51 -57.44 16.53
C LYS A 259 -8.66 -57.21 17.49
N ILE A 260 -8.92 -55.95 17.82
CA ILE A 260 -10.07 -55.53 18.63
C ILE A 260 -10.84 -54.46 17.85
N GLU A 261 -12.16 -54.64 17.79
CA GLU A 261 -13.09 -53.80 17.05
C GLU A 261 -14.29 -53.44 17.93
N LEU A 262 -14.39 -52.18 18.32
CA LEU A 262 -15.48 -51.60 19.10
C LEU A 262 -16.44 -50.90 18.13
N ASP A 263 -17.73 -51.18 18.22
CA ASP A 263 -18.78 -50.57 17.38
C ASP A 263 -19.93 -50.05 18.26
N LYS A 264 -20.66 -49.03 17.80
CA LYS A 264 -21.76 -48.38 18.54
C LYS A 264 -21.35 -47.87 19.91
N LEU A 265 -20.12 -47.37 20.06
CA LEU A 265 -19.69 -46.73 21.31
C LEU A 265 -20.49 -45.44 21.50
N THR A 266 -21.30 -45.35 22.55
CA THR A 266 -22.14 -44.18 22.87
C THR A 266 -22.04 -43.84 24.36
N GLY A 267 -22.26 -42.57 24.72
CA GLY A 267 -22.27 -42.11 26.11
C GLY A 267 -21.30 -40.96 26.40
N THR A 268 -20.94 -40.76 27.66
CA THR A 268 -20.06 -39.66 28.10
C THR A 268 -18.65 -40.15 28.43
N TYR A 269 -17.62 -39.40 28.07
CA TYR A 269 -16.22 -39.67 28.44
C TYR A 269 -15.46 -38.39 28.85
N HIS A 270 -14.31 -38.55 29.51
CA HIS A 270 -13.48 -37.45 30.00
C HIS A 270 -12.06 -37.96 30.25
N LEU A 271 -11.09 -37.43 29.51
CA LEU A 271 -9.67 -37.79 29.63
C LEU A 271 -8.93 -36.63 30.29
N ALA A 272 -9.05 -36.49 31.61
CA ALA A 272 -8.67 -35.30 32.37
C ALA A 272 -7.19 -34.88 32.23
N LYS A 273 -6.29 -35.78 31.82
CA LYS A 273 -4.88 -35.49 31.51
C LYS A 273 -4.63 -34.86 30.13
N PHE A 274 -5.60 -34.99 29.21
CA PHE A 274 -5.47 -34.59 27.81
C PHE A 274 -6.43 -33.47 27.43
N PHE A 275 -7.68 -33.48 27.95
CA PHE A 275 -8.72 -32.51 27.63
C PHE A 275 -9.32 -31.89 28.88
N ASP A 276 -9.75 -30.62 28.80
CA ASP A 276 -10.35 -29.89 29.94
C ASP A 276 -11.82 -30.22 30.17
N HIS A 277 -12.48 -30.77 29.15
CA HIS A 277 -13.93 -30.95 29.12
C HIS A 277 -14.32 -32.43 29.16
N GLN A 278 -15.52 -32.68 29.68
CA GLN A 278 -16.22 -33.92 29.40
C GLN A 278 -16.79 -33.85 27.99
N HIS A 279 -16.74 -34.95 27.27
CA HIS A 279 -17.15 -35.08 25.88
C HIS A 279 -18.27 -36.11 25.74
N LYS A 280 -19.19 -35.86 24.81
CA LYS A 280 -20.30 -36.77 24.55
C LYS A 280 -20.14 -37.47 23.19
N ILE A 281 -20.34 -38.77 23.19
CA ILE A 281 -20.26 -39.64 22.02
C ILE A 281 -21.67 -40.02 21.58
N ARG A 282 -22.08 -39.54 20.41
CA ARG A 282 -23.31 -39.97 19.73
C ARG A 282 -23.12 -41.31 19.03
N ASN A 283 -21.93 -41.57 18.50
CA ASN A 283 -21.47 -42.88 18.03
C ASN A 283 -19.94 -42.89 17.89
N ALA A 284 -19.26 -43.99 18.14
CA ALA A 284 -17.89 -44.20 17.69
C ALA A 284 -17.61 -45.68 17.33
N TYR A 285 -16.67 -45.85 16.41
CA TYR A 285 -16.16 -47.13 15.90
C TYR A 285 -14.64 -47.14 16.01
N ILE A 286 -14.06 -48.16 16.64
CA ILE A 286 -12.63 -48.21 16.99
C ILE A 286 -12.07 -49.58 16.62
N LYS A 287 -11.06 -49.63 15.77
CA LYS A 287 -10.41 -50.87 15.32
C LYS A 287 -8.90 -50.75 15.41
N PHE A 288 -8.29 -51.58 16.26
CA PHE A 288 -6.84 -51.67 16.40
C PHE A 288 -6.35 -53.12 16.31
N GLU A 289 -5.11 -53.28 15.88
CA GLU A 289 -4.41 -54.56 15.79
C GLU A 289 -3.12 -54.48 16.61
N ILE A 290 -2.81 -55.52 17.38
CA ILE A 290 -1.55 -55.67 18.12
C ILE A 290 -0.80 -56.85 17.51
N HIS A 291 0.42 -56.60 17.06
CA HIS A 291 1.26 -57.58 16.36
C HIS A 291 2.53 -57.90 17.15
N GLU A 292 2.98 -59.15 17.06
CA GLU A 292 4.21 -59.68 17.66
C GLU A 292 4.41 -59.30 19.15
N ASP A 293 3.60 -59.87 20.04
CA ASP A 293 3.77 -59.74 21.50
C ASP A 293 3.93 -58.27 21.97
N PHE A 294 3.02 -57.43 21.50
CA PHE A 294 2.94 -55.98 21.75
C PHE A 294 4.07 -55.11 21.14
N LYS A 295 4.97 -55.64 20.29
CA LYS A 295 5.98 -54.83 19.58
C LYS A 295 5.38 -53.67 18.78
N GLN A 296 4.22 -53.88 18.15
CA GLN A 296 3.52 -52.89 17.35
C GLN A 296 2.02 -52.91 17.65
N ILE A 297 1.45 -51.71 17.82
CA ILE A 297 0.01 -51.46 17.93
C ILE A 297 -0.39 -50.54 16.78
N LYS A 298 -1.30 -51.00 15.93
CA LYS A 298 -1.77 -50.31 14.72
C LYS A 298 -3.22 -49.89 14.91
N LEU A 299 -3.45 -48.60 15.07
CA LEU A 299 -4.81 -48.03 15.10
C LEU A 299 -5.30 -47.90 13.65
N THR A 300 -5.98 -48.95 13.17
CA THR A 300 -6.43 -49.02 11.77
C THR A 300 -7.55 -48.03 11.46
N LYS A 301 -8.44 -47.78 12.43
CA LYS A 301 -9.53 -46.80 12.33
C LYS A 301 -10.09 -46.45 13.71
N PHE A 302 -10.21 -45.17 14.03
CA PHE A 302 -11.00 -44.66 15.16
C PHE A 302 -11.89 -43.56 14.59
N LEU A 303 -13.17 -43.83 14.38
CA LEU A 303 -14.14 -42.87 13.85
C LEU A 303 -15.09 -42.47 14.99
N LEU A 304 -15.00 -41.23 15.44
CA LEU A 304 -15.78 -40.64 16.53
C LEU A 304 -16.75 -39.59 15.98
N ALA A 305 -18.04 -39.77 16.25
CA ALA A 305 -19.09 -38.78 16.01
C ALA A 305 -19.51 -38.16 17.35
N PRO A 306 -19.07 -36.93 17.68
CA PRO A 306 -19.51 -36.22 18.88
C PRO A 306 -21.01 -35.87 18.82
N GLU A 307 -21.56 -35.41 19.95
CA GLU A 307 -22.94 -34.90 20.03
C GLU A 307 -23.04 -33.51 19.35
N GLU A 308 -21.99 -32.70 19.49
CA GLU A 308 -21.81 -31.31 19.04
C GLU A 308 -21.62 -31.16 17.51
N GLN A 309 -22.06 -32.17 16.75
CA GLN A 309 -21.93 -32.34 15.28
C GLN A 309 -20.51 -32.64 14.75
N GLY A 310 -20.48 -33.17 13.52
CA GLY A 310 -19.27 -33.56 12.81
C GLY A 310 -18.78 -34.99 13.04
N GLN A 311 -17.56 -35.26 12.59
CA GLN A 311 -16.84 -36.53 12.68
C GLN A 311 -15.33 -36.28 12.84
N ILE A 312 -14.67 -37.10 13.67
CA ILE A 312 -13.22 -37.17 13.88
C ILE A 312 -12.77 -38.58 13.48
N GLU A 313 -11.76 -38.73 12.62
CA GLU A 313 -11.16 -40.02 12.27
C GLU A 313 -9.67 -40.03 12.65
N ILE A 314 -9.22 -41.00 13.45
CA ILE A 314 -7.82 -41.15 13.87
C ILE A 314 -7.29 -42.50 13.37
N THR A 315 -6.10 -42.50 12.78
CA THR A 315 -5.36 -43.71 12.37
C THR A 315 -3.89 -43.55 12.71
N GLY A 316 -3.14 -44.64 12.90
CA GLY A 316 -1.72 -44.53 13.20
C GLY A 316 -1.02 -45.82 13.61
N VAL A 317 0.28 -45.71 13.89
CA VAL A 317 1.14 -46.83 14.32
C VAL A 317 1.94 -46.41 15.55
N ILE A 318 1.93 -47.27 16.56
CA ILE A 318 2.55 -47.08 17.87
C ILE A 318 3.51 -48.25 18.08
N ASN A 319 4.79 -47.98 18.29
CA ASN A 319 5.82 -49.01 18.52
C ASN A 319 6.38 -48.86 19.95
N PRO A 320 5.75 -49.45 20.99
CA PRO A 320 6.08 -49.16 22.39
C PRO A 320 7.42 -49.72 22.89
N PHE A 321 8.16 -50.47 22.05
CA PHE A 321 9.44 -51.11 22.42
C PHE A 321 10.65 -50.67 21.55
N LEU A 322 10.49 -49.71 20.64
CA LEU A 322 11.61 -49.13 19.87
C LEU A 322 12.14 -47.86 20.55
N PHE A 323 13.47 -47.74 20.66
CA PHE A 323 14.15 -46.62 21.33
C PHE A 323 13.83 -45.23 20.72
N SER A 324 13.40 -45.16 19.46
CA SER A 324 12.81 -43.98 18.84
C SER A 324 11.36 -43.82 19.31
N ASN A 325 11.16 -43.25 20.51
CA ASN A 325 9.88 -43.25 21.23
C ASN A 325 8.80 -42.35 20.60
N LEU A 326 8.45 -42.45 19.32
CA LEU A 326 7.37 -41.65 18.72
C LEU A 326 6.35 -42.53 17.98
N ALA A 327 5.08 -42.33 18.31
CA ALA A 327 3.91 -42.86 17.63
C ALA A 327 3.38 -41.83 16.64
N ASP A 328 3.24 -42.22 15.38
CA ASP A 328 2.70 -41.38 14.30
C ASP A 328 1.18 -41.56 14.21
N LEU A 329 0.42 -40.54 14.58
CA LEU A 329 -1.04 -40.48 14.44
C LEU A 329 -1.46 -39.47 13.37
N THR A 330 -2.28 -39.92 12.42
CA THR A 330 -3.05 -39.06 11.51
C THR A 330 -4.44 -38.85 12.09
N VAL A 331 -4.82 -37.60 12.32
CA VAL A 331 -6.18 -37.18 12.66
C VAL A 331 -6.81 -36.51 11.43
N GLN A 332 -8.07 -36.81 11.15
CA GLN A 332 -8.92 -36.10 10.19
C GLN A 332 -10.18 -35.61 10.90
N VAL A 333 -10.75 -34.50 10.45
CA VAL A 333 -11.99 -33.93 10.98
C VAL A 333 -12.90 -33.49 9.85
N ARG A 334 -14.22 -33.57 10.03
CA ARG A 334 -15.24 -33.15 9.04
C ARG A 334 -16.47 -32.57 9.74
N ASN A 335 -16.98 -31.46 9.21
CA ASN A 335 -18.18 -30.75 9.67
C ASN A 335 -18.22 -30.47 11.19
N ILE A 336 -17.10 -30.05 11.78
CA ILE A 336 -17.02 -29.68 13.22
C ILE A 336 -17.11 -28.16 13.36
N PRO A 337 -18.04 -27.59 14.15
CA PRO A 337 -18.07 -26.16 14.42
C PRO A 337 -16.83 -25.71 15.21
N VAL A 338 -16.24 -24.59 14.81
CA VAL A 338 -14.93 -24.11 15.34
C VAL A 338 -14.96 -23.89 16.85
N GLU A 339 -16.09 -23.42 17.37
CA GLU A 339 -16.33 -23.15 18.79
C GLU A 339 -16.14 -24.37 19.72
N TYR A 340 -16.30 -25.60 19.22
CA TYR A 340 -16.07 -26.83 19.99
C TYR A 340 -14.62 -27.33 19.91
N VAL A 341 -13.82 -26.87 18.95
CA VAL A 341 -12.46 -27.37 18.71
C VAL A 341 -11.51 -27.14 19.90
N PRO A 342 -11.53 -25.99 20.62
CA PRO A 342 -10.76 -25.80 21.85
C PRO A 342 -11.06 -26.83 22.95
N ASN A 343 -12.25 -27.45 22.94
CA ASN A 343 -12.61 -28.47 23.93
C ASN A 343 -11.86 -29.78 23.65
N TYR A 344 -11.77 -30.17 22.37
CA TYR A 344 -11.02 -31.33 21.87
C TYR A 344 -9.53 -31.05 21.65
N TRP A 345 -9.03 -29.87 22.01
CA TRP A 345 -7.62 -29.50 21.87
C TRP A 345 -6.80 -29.93 23.09
N PRO A 346 -5.62 -30.57 22.93
CA PRO A 346 -4.85 -31.06 24.06
C PRO A 346 -4.33 -29.94 24.98
N LYS A 347 -4.43 -30.13 26.30
CA LYS A 347 -3.98 -29.16 27.32
C LYS A 347 -2.53 -28.72 27.17
N GLN A 348 -1.68 -29.62 26.65
CA GLN A 348 -0.25 -29.41 26.45
C GLN A 348 0.02 -28.22 25.51
N TYR A 349 -0.87 -27.96 24.55
CA TYR A 349 -0.73 -26.90 23.56
C TYR A 349 -1.59 -25.68 23.91
N LEU A 350 -1.54 -25.25 25.17
CA LEU A 350 -2.37 -24.15 25.70
C LEU A 350 -2.16 -22.84 24.92
N PHE A 351 -0.92 -22.54 24.50
CA PHE A 351 -0.63 -21.37 23.67
C PHE A 351 -1.40 -21.39 22.35
N ILE A 352 -1.37 -22.49 21.60
CA ILE A 352 -2.10 -22.64 20.34
C ILE A 352 -3.63 -22.62 20.60
N LYS A 353 -4.08 -23.25 21.69
CA LYS A 353 -5.48 -23.25 22.12
C LYS A 353 -6.01 -21.85 22.43
N GLN A 354 -5.17 -20.97 23.00
CA GLN A 354 -5.50 -19.59 23.30
C GLN A 354 -5.36 -18.73 22.04
N GLU A 355 -4.13 -18.54 21.54
CA GLU A 355 -3.87 -17.57 20.47
C GLU A 355 -4.64 -17.88 19.18
N VAL A 356 -4.48 -19.07 18.59
CA VAL A 356 -5.07 -19.36 17.26
C VAL A 356 -6.60 -19.29 17.27
N PHE A 357 -7.25 -19.69 18.37
CA PHE A 357 -8.71 -19.67 18.48
C PHE A 357 -9.28 -18.35 19.03
N ASN A 358 -8.49 -17.48 19.66
CA ASN A 358 -8.90 -16.10 19.97
C ASN A 358 -9.23 -15.31 18.69
N TYR A 359 -8.49 -15.54 17.59
CA TYR A 359 -8.79 -14.92 16.29
C TYR A 359 -10.06 -15.52 15.63
N LEU A 360 -10.36 -16.82 15.84
CA LEU A 360 -11.45 -17.56 15.18
C LEU A 360 -12.67 -17.75 16.09
N LYS A 361 -13.62 -16.81 16.05
CA LYS A 361 -14.76 -16.80 16.99
C LYS A 361 -15.91 -17.73 16.61
N SER A 362 -16.07 -18.04 15.33
CA SER A 362 -17.10 -18.96 14.83
C SER A 362 -16.73 -19.48 13.43
N GLY A 363 -17.49 -20.47 12.94
CA GLY A 363 -17.32 -21.07 11.60
C GLY A 363 -17.47 -22.59 11.63
N LEU A 364 -17.45 -23.22 10.45
CA LEU A 364 -17.51 -24.68 10.31
C LEU A 364 -16.23 -25.22 9.67
N ILE A 365 -15.53 -26.13 10.35
CA ILE A 365 -14.46 -26.92 9.73
C ILE A 365 -15.09 -27.98 8.85
N ALA A 366 -15.25 -27.66 7.56
CA ALA A 366 -15.77 -28.59 6.56
C ALA A 366 -14.88 -29.82 6.42
N SER A 367 -13.55 -29.64 6.43
CA SER A 367 -12.58 -30.72 6.46
C SER A 367 -11.25 -30.30 7.06
N GLY A 368 -10.58 -31.20 7.77
CA GLY A 368 -9.21 -31.02 8.23
C GLY A 368 -8.44 -32.32 8.31
N LYS A 369 -7.11 -32.23 8.27
CA LYS A 369 -6.17 -33.34 8.47
C LYS A 369 -4.93 -32.83 9.19
N GLY A 370 -4.45 -33.55 10.21
CA GLY A 370 -3.20 -33.29 10.88
C GLY A 370 -2.44 -34.57 11.23
N ASN A 371 -1.12 -34.47 11.21
CA ASN A 371 -0.20 -35.51 11.68
C ASN A 371 0.38 -35.05 13.02
N PHE A 372 0.39 -35.95 14.00
CA PHE A 372 0.84 -35.71 15.37
C PHE A 372 1.81 -36.83 15.77
N LYS A 373 2.98 -36.46 16.29
CA LYS A 373 3.95 -37.40 16.86
C LYS A 373 3.82 -37.37 18.38
N ILE A 374 3.52 -38.51 19.01
CA ILE A 374 3.28 -38.63 20.46
C ILE A 374 4.32 -39.56 21.07
N ASP A 375 4.87 -39.26 22.26
CA ASP A 375 5.85 -40.15 22.91
C ASP A 375 5.22 -41.54 23.13
N SER A 376 5.89 -42.61 22.68
CA SER A 376 5.40 -43.99 22.83
C SER A 376 5.32 -44.44 24.30
N LYS A 377 6.03 -43.76 25.20
CA LYS A 377 5.73 -43.70 26.63
C LYS A 377 4.50 -42.81 26.83
N TRP A 378 3.32 -43.39 26.61
CA TRP A 378 1.96 -42.80 26.64
C TRP A 378 1.52 -42.03 27.93
N LEU A 379 2.44 -41.61 28.80
CA LEU A 379 2.19 -41.08 30.14
C LEU A 379 3.11 -39.95 30.59
N THR A 380 4.27 -39.74 29.97
CA THR A 380 5.21 -38.71 30.42
C THR A 380 4.77 -37.34 29.89
N PRO A 381 4.48 -36.34 30.75
CA PRO A 381 4.01 -35.02 30.32
C PRO A 381 5.11 -34.14 29.71
N ASN A 382 6.36 -34.62 29.65
CA ASN A 382 7.49 -33.84 29.17
C ASN A 382 7.62 -33.94 27.64
N LEU A 383 7.43 -32.79 26.98
CA LEU A 383 8.13 -32.40 25.75
C LEU A 383 7.84 -33.24 24.48
N MET A 384 6.59 -33.16 24.01
CA MET A 384 6.45 -32.79 22.59
C MET A 384 6.83 -31.32 22.47
N THR A 385 7.70 -30.97 21.53
CA THR A 385 7.96 -29.59 21.11
C THR A 385 6.96 -29.18 20.02
N ASP A 386 6.60 -27.91 19.93
CA ASP A 386 5.63 -27.40 18.92
C ASP A 386 6.03 -27.73 17.47
N SER A 387 7.32 -28.01 17.26
CA SER A 387 7.91 -28.50 16.02
C SER A 387 7.35 -29.81 15.46
N GLN A 388 6.39 -30.45 16.13
CA GLN A 388 5.82 -31.74 15.75
C GLN A 388 4.34 -31.69 15.30
N ILE A 389 3.68 -30.53 15.33
CA ILE A 389 2.33 -30.37 14.76
C ILE A 389 2.42 -30.00 13.28
N GLN A 390 1.82 -30.81 12.41
CA GLN A 390 1.58 -30.48 11.01
C GLN A 390 0.11 -30.72 10.67
N ALA A 391 -0.69 -29.65 10.55
CA ALA A 391 -2.12 -29.78 10.29
C ALA A 391 -2.64 -28.75 9.28
N LYS A 392 -3.70 -29.11 8.56
CA LYS A 392 -4.47 -28.20 7.70
C LYS A 392 -5.96 -28.32 8.03
N LEU A 393 -6.60 -27.20 8.32
CA LEU A 393 -8.05 -27.08 8.52
C LEU A 393 -8.62 -26.19 7.41
N ASN A 394 -9.63 -26.66 6.69
CA ASN A 394 -10.43 -25.86 5.75
C ASN A 394 -11.72 -25.46 6.48
N ILE A 395 -11.93 -24.14 6.65
CA ILE A 395 -13.01 -23.56 7.44
C ILE A 395 -13.87 -22.68 6.54
N ILE A 396 -15.19 -22.82 6.64
CA ILE A 396 -16.17 -22.04 5.88
C ILE A 396 -17.07 -21.20 6.80
N ASN A 397 -17.57 -20.08 6.29
CA ASN A 397 -18.42 -19.13 7.01
C ASN A 397 -17.83 -18.66 8.36
N ALA A 398 -16.51 -18.57 8.49
CA ALA A 398 -15.88 -18.20 9.76
C ALA A 398 -15.90 -16.68 10.01
N GLU A 399 -15.91 -16.30 11.28
CA GLU A 399 -15.65 -14.93 11.73
C GLU A 399 -14.22 -14.82 12.28
N LEU A 400 -13.39 -13.98 11.63
CA LEU A 400 -12.02 -13.72 12.06
C LEU A 400 -11.90 -12.32 12.69
N THR A 401 -11.48 -12.24 13.95
CA THR A 401 -11.16 -10.97 14.64
C THR A 401 -9.65 -10.72 14.51
N VAL A 402 -9.23 -10.03 13.46
CA VAL A 402 -7.82 -9.80 13.09
C VAL A 402 -7.07 -8.97 14.14
N LEU A 403 -7.73 -7.97 14.73
CA LEU A 403 -7.30 -7.21 15.91
C LEU A 403 -8.58 -6.84 16.69
N GLU A 404 -8.51 -6.67 18.01
CA GLU A 404 -9.67 -6.27 18.84
C GLU A 404 -10.31 -4.93 18.42
N LYS A 405 -9.54 -4.07 17.73
CA LYS A 405 -9.94 -2.73 17.28
C LYS A 405 -10.30 -2.66 15.79
N LEU A 406 -10.26 -3.79 15.06
CA LEU A 406 -10.71 -3.91 13.69
C LEU A 406 -12.09 -4.58 13.63
N ASP A 407 -12.89 -4.18 12.65
CA ASP A 407 -14.16 -4.84 12.35
C ASP A 407 -13.93 -6.30 11.95
N LYS A 408 -14.81 -7.22 12.39
CA LYS A 408 -14.70 -8.65 12.09
C LYS A 408 -14.64 -8.88 10.58
N LEU A 409 -13.74 -9.75 10.12
CA LEU A 409 -13.86 -10.32 8.79
C LEU A 409 -15.01 -11.32 8.81
N ALA A 410 -16.03 -11.07 7.98
CA ALA A 410 -17.26 -11.86 7.93
C ALA A 410 -17.29 -12.79 6.72
N LYS A 411 -18.09 -13.87 6.83
CA LYS A 411 -18.32 -14.89 5.78
C LYS A 411 -17.02 -15.49 5.23
N THR A 412 -16.01 -15.67 6.09
CA THR A 412 -14.67 -16.03 5.61
C THR A 412 -14.58 -17.52 5.25
N ASN A 413 -14.01 -17.79 4.08
CA ASN A 413 -13.60 -19.13 3.65
C ASN A 413 -12.06 -19.14 3.70
N LEU A 414 -11.49 -19.95 4.59
CA LEU A 414 -10.04 -19.93 4.87
C LEU A 414 -9.46 -21.31 5.14
N ALA A 415 -8.15 -21.44 4.90
CA ALA A 415 -7.39 -22.65 5.22
C ALA A 415 -6.29 -22.31 6.25
N VAL A 416 -6.45 -22.78 7.48
CA VAL A 416 -5.40 -22.68 8.52
C VAL A 416 -4.40 -23.81 8.31
N LYS A 417 -3.11 -23.47 8.19
CA LYS A 417 -1.99 -24.42 8.17
C LYS A 417 -1.21 -24.25 9.48
N PHE A 418 -1.11 -25.29 10.28
CA PHE A 418 -0.24 -25.36 11.45
C PHE A 418 1.10 -25.93 11.02
N SER A 419 2.17 -25.22 11.37
CA SER A 419 3.55 -25.60 11.11
C SER A 419 4.34 -25.67 12.42
N PRO A 420 5.56 -26.24 12.40
CA PRO A 420 6.49 -26.25 13.53
C PRO A 420 6.72 -24.93 14.29
N PHE A 421 6.47 -23.78 13.67
CA PHE A 421 6.86 -22.46 14.21
C PHE A 421 5.76 -21.40 14.12
N ALA A 422 4.64 -21.67 13.43
CA ALA A 422 3.60 -20.69 13.15
C ALA A 422 2.27 -21.34 12.69
N ALA A 423 1.16 -20.62 12.89
CA ALA A 423 -0.12 -20.89 12.24
C ALA A 423 -0.35 -19.86 11.11
N ALA A 424 -0.49 -20.35 9.88
CA ALA A 424 -0.74 -19.53 8.69
C ALA A 424 -2.20 -19.66 8.23
N PHE A 425 -2.96 -18.56 8.33
CA PHE A 425 -4.36 -18.44 7.93
C PHE A 425 -4.41 -17.96 6.48
N ASN A 426 -4.78 -18.85 5.57
CA ASN A 426 -4.85 -18.57 4.13
C ASN A 426 -6.32 -18.24 3.81
N ILE A 427 -6.70 -16.96 3.83
CA ILE A 427 -8.06 -16.49 3.54
C ILE A 427 -8.26 -16.50 2.01
N ILE A 428 -9.21 -17.32 1.55
CA ILE A 428 -9.53 -17.51 0.13
C ILE A 428 -10.49 -16.40 -0.31
N GLU A 429 -11.55 -16.18 0.46
CA GLU A 429 -12.52 -15.09 0.29
C GLU A 429 -13.04 -14.64 1.66
N ALA A 430 -13.22 -13.33 1.84
CA ALA A 430 -13.80 -12.69 3.02
C ALA A 430 -14.41 -11.32 2.65
N THR A 431 -15.21 -10.75 3.55
CA THR A 431 -15.75 -9.38 3.40
C THR A 431 -15.31 -8.48 4.55
N PHE A 432 -14.93 -7.24 4.24
CA PHE A 432 -14.57 -6.16 5.16
C PHE A 432 -15.15 -4.84 4.67
N ALA A 433 -15.95 -4.16 5.50
CA ALA A 433 -16.85 -3.09 5.05
C ALA A 433 -17.64 -3.55 3.79
N ASN A 434 -17.58 -2.82 2.69
CA ASN A 434 -18.16 -3.22 1.39
C ASN A 434 -17.15 -3.92 0.46
N SER A 435 -15.88 -4.03 0.88
CA SER A 435 -14.78 -4.57 0.07
C SER A 435 -14.66 -6.07 0.20
N LYS A 436 -14.22 -6.73 -0.87
CA LYS A 436 -13.85 -8.15 -0.86
C LYS A 436 -12.38 -8.28 -0.48
N ILE A 437 -12.07 -9.30 0.31
CA ILE A 437 -10.71 -9.75 0.58
C ILE A 437 -10.54 -11.11 -0.09
N LYS A 438 -9.40 -11.33 -0.75
CA LYS A 438 -9.04 -12.60 -1.41
C LYS A 438 -7.58 -12.93 -1.16
N ASN A 439 -7.17 -14.19 -1.39
CA ASN A 439 -5.78 -14.63 -1.47
C ASN A 439 -4.86 -13.96 -0.43
N THR A 440 -5.29 -14.01 0.82
CA THR A 440 -4.76 -13.20 1.92
C THR A 440 -4.11 -14.13 2.95
N ALA A 441 -2.97 -13.74 3.49
CA ALA A 441 -2.19 -14.55 4.42
C ALA A 441 -1.99 -13.82 5.75
N ILE A 442 -2.26 -14.51 6.86
CA ILE A 442 -1.90 -14.03 8.20
C ILE A 442 -1.05 -15.12 8.84
N GLU A 443 0.19 -14.79 9.20
CA GLU A 443 1.12 -15.74 9.83
C GLU A 443 1.36 -15.35 11.30
N ILE A 444 0.95 -16.25 12.19
CA ILE A 444 0.97 -16.11 13.65
C ILE A 444 2.09 -17.01 14.21
N PRO A 445 3.32 -16.50 14.42
CA PRO A 445 4.47 -17.30 14.83
C PRO A 445 4.41 -17.66 16.32
N PHE A 446 4.60 -18.93 16.69
CA PHE A 446 4.46 -19.42 18.07
C PHE A 446 5.53 -18.88 19.03
N ASP A 447 6.59 -18.30 18.48
CA ASP A 447 7.57 -17.50 19.21
C ASP A 447 7.05 -16.06 19.39
N THR A 448 6.60 -15.74 20.60
CA THR A 448 6.01 -14.43 20.95
C THR A 448 6.99 -13.25 20.89
N THR A 449 8.29 -13.49 20.68
CA THR A 449 9.26 -12.41 20.41
C THR A 449 9.21 -11.92 18.97
N LYS A 450 8.60 -12.70 18.06
CA LYS A 450 8.38 -12.34 16.66
C LYS A 450 7.07 -11.57 16.49
N LYS A 451 7.01 -10.77 15.43
CA LYS A 451 5.79 -10.06 15.03
C LYS A 451 4.87 -10.97 14.23
N VAL A 452 3.56 -10.78 14.36
CA VAL A 452 2.54 -11.34 13.48
C VAL A 452 2.58 -10.59 12.15
N LEU A 453 2.60 -11.32 11.03
CA LEU A 453 2.59 -10.75 9.69
C LEU A 453 1.18 -10.85 9.09
N PHE A 454 0.64 -9.72 8.63
CA PHE A 454 -0.63 -9.63 7.92
C PHE A 454 -0.38 -9.18 6.48
N ASP A 455 -0.67 -10.02 5.49
CA ASP A 455 -0.66 -9.72 4.05
C ASP A 455 -2.10 -9.78 3.53
N LEU A 456 -2.75 -8.61 3.51
CA LEU A 456 -4.17 -8.43 3.26
C LEU A 456 -4.40 -7.82 1.87
N ASN A 457 -5.10 -8.55 1.01
CA ASN A 457 -5.36 -8.19 -0.39
C ASN A 457 -6.86 -7.92 -0.62
N PHE A 458 -7.20 -6.67 -0.90
CA PHE A 458 -8.55 -6.14 -1.02
C PHE A 458 -8.91 -5.80 -2.48
N GLU A 459 -10.19 -5.97 -2.84
CA GLU A 459 -10.81 -5.47 -4.08
C GLU A 459 -12.12 -4.74 -3.75
N GLY A 460 -12.27 -3.48 -4.20
CA GLY A 460 -13.49 -2.68 -4.01
C GLY A 460 -13.24 -1.18 -4.07
N GLN A 461 -14.21 -0.36 -3.64
CA GLN A 461 -14.08 1.10 -3.63
C GLN A 461 -12.92 1.54 -2.71
N ILE A 462 -12.10 2.49 -3.17
CA ILE A 462 -10.94 2.97 -2.39
C ILE A 462 -11.32 3.52 -1.01
N LYS A 463 -12.51 4.12 -0.86
CA LYS A 463 -13.02 4.61 0.44
C LYS A 463 -13.39 3.49 1.42
N ASP A 464 -13.67 2.29 0.95
CA ASP A 464 -13.94 1.13 1.81
C ASP A 464 -12.70 0.30 2.06
N THR A 465 -11.77 0.17 1.10
CA THR A 465 -10.49 -0.52 1.31
C THR A 465 -9.57 0.23 2.27
N LEU A 466 -9.51 1.58 2.20
CA LEU A 466 -8.66 2.39 3.10
C LEU A 466 -9.15 2.44 4.55
N LYS A 467 -10.36 1.94 4.89
CA LYS A 467 -10.90 1.98 6.28
C LYS A 467 -10.04 1.24 7.31
N ILE A 468 -9.27 0.24 6.90
CA ILE A 468 -8.29 -0.43 7.77
C ILE A 468 -7.27 0.57 8.36
N LEU A 469 -6.97 1.65 7.63
CA LEU A 469 -6.04 2.73 7.99
C LEU A 469 -6.66 3.80 8.90
N GLU A 470 -7.94 3.69 9.22
CA GLU A 470 -8.63 4.59 10.14
C GLU A 470 -8.59 4.12 11.60
N ARG A 471 -8.16 2.88 11.84
CA ARG A 471 -8.13 2.26 13.17
C ARG A 471 -6.73 2.17 13.79
N PHE A 472 -5.65 2.25 13.00
CA PHE A 472 -4.33 2.57 13.52
C PHE A 472 -4.34 4.03 14.00
N LYS A 473 -4.10 4.28 15.29
CA LYS A 473 -4.39 5.58 15.90
C LYS A 473 -3.40 6.67 15.42
N THR A 474 -3.95 7.82 15.07
CA THR A 474 -3.25 8.86 14.31
C THR A 474 -2.65 9.97 15.19
N GLU A 475 -1.78 9.62 16.13
CA GLU A 475 -0.95 10.62 16.83
C GLU A 475 0.32 10.98 16.03
N ILE A 476 0.77 10.08 15.15
CA ILE A 476 1.81 10.38 14.16
C ILE A 476 1.24 11.25 13.03
N THR A 477 1.42 12.57 13.18
CA THR A 477 1.02 13.63 12.22
C THR A 477 1.52 13.37 10.79
N GLN A 478 2.67 12.70 10.66
CA GLN A 478 3.30 12.32 9.40
C GLN A 478 2.38 11.50 8.46
N TYR A 479 1.46 10.70 8.99
CA TYR A 479 0.57 9.88 8.16
C TYR A 479 -0.64 10.66 7.62
N ASN A 480 -1.04 11.76 8.26
CA ASN A 480 -2.25 12.50 7.88
C ASN A 480 -2.13 13.14 6.49
N VAL A 481 -0.93 13.57 6.08
CA VAL A 481 -0.71 14.14 4.73
C VAL A 481 -0.98 13.12 3.62
N ILE A 482 -0.37 11.93 3.73
CA ILE A 482 -0.54 10.85 2.74
C ILE A 482 -1.97 10.28 2.77
N LYS A 483 -2.53 10.09 3.97
CA LYS A 483 -3.93 9.67 4.15
C LYS A 483 -4.91 10.65 3.48
N ASN A 484 -4.77 11.96 3.75
CA ASN A 484 -5.59 13.00 3.14
C ASN A 484 -5.45 13.07 1.61
N CYS A 485 -4.28 12.71 1.07
CA CYS A 485 -4.08 12.58 -0.37
C CYS A 485 -4.89 11.41 -0.95
N LEU A 486 -4.75 10.21 -0.37
CA LEU A 486 -5.45 9.00 -0.84
C LEU A 486 -6.97 9.08 -0.68
N THR A 487 -7.50 9.69 0.39
CA THR A 487 -8.96 9.83 0.61
C THR A 487 -9.65 10.78 -0.37
N LYS A 488 -8.91 11.57 -1.17
CA LYS A 488 -9.47 12.44 -2.22
C LYS A 488 -9.76 11.71 -3.53
N LEU A 489 -9.39 10.44 -3.65
CA LEU A 489 -9.64 9.59 -4.82
C LEU A 489 -11.02 8.93 -4.72
N ASN A 490 -11.65 8.68 -5.87
CA ASN A 490 -12.92 7.97 -5.99
C ASN A 490 -12.85 6.96 -7.15
N GLY A 491 -13.25 5.73 -6.90
CA GLY A 491 -13.26 4.62 -7.86
C GLY A 491 -12.87 3.30 -7.19
N ASP A 492 -12.82 2.23 -7.99
CA ASP A 492 -12.45 0.89 -7.55
C ASP A 492 -10.93 0.67 -7.60
N ILE A 493 -10.42 -0.11 -6.65
CA ILE A 493 -8.99 -0.36 -6.47
C ILE A 493 -8.74 -1.82 -6.07
N LYS A 494 -7.57 -2.33 -6.46
CA LYS A 494 -6.96 -3.51 -5.84
C LYS A 494 -5.86 -3.03 -4.92
N LEU A 495 -5.89 -3.43 -3.65
CA LEU A 495 -4.97 -2.93 -2.63
C LEU A 495 -4.34 -4.11 -1.90
N SER A 496 -3.01 -4.21 -1.96
CA SER A 496 -2.20 -5.13 -1.17
C SER A 496 -1.63 -4.39 0.02
N SER A 497 -1.65 -4.99 1.21
CA SER A 497 -1.21 -4.33 2.43
C SER A 497 -0.56 -5.29 3.40
N GLN A 498 0.70 -5.01 3.71
CA GLN A 498 1.59 -5.79 4.56
C GLN A 498 1.85 -5.03 5.86
N PHE A 499 1.55 -5.64 7.00
CA PHE A 499 1.73 -5.06 8.34
C PHE A 499 2.45 -6.04 9.26
N GLU A 500 3.42 -5.57 10.04
CA GLU A 500 4.07 -6.37 11.09
C GLU A 500 3.64 -5.88 12.49
N ILE A 501 2.90 -6.69 13.26
CA ILE A 501 2.35 -6.28 14.57
C ILE A 501 2.91 -7.15 15.70
N PRO A 502 3.49 -6.58 16.77
CA PRO A 502 3.95 -7.34 17.93
C PRO A 502 2.78 -7.85 18.79
N TYR A 503 2.95 -9.01 19.43
CA TYR A 503 1.87 -9.71 20.15
C TYR A 503 1.19 -8.91 21.28
N TYR A 504 1.96 -8.17 22.08
CA TYR A 504 1.45 -7.59 23.33
C TYR A 504 1.95 -6.16 23.58
N GLY A 505 1.04 -5.29 23.99
CA GLY A 505 1.31 -4.05 24.75
C GLY A 505 2.23 -2.99 24.12
N SER A 506 2.73 -3.21 22.90
CA SER A 506 3.69 -2.32 22.24
C SER A 506 2.97 -1.17 21.54
N ASP A 507 3.66 -0.06 21.33
CA ASP A 507 3.02 1.14 20.79
C ASP A 507 2.63 0.99 19.30
N ILE A 508 1.32 0.84 19.07
CA ILE A 508 0.67 0.76 17.76
C ILE A 508 0.92 2.01 16.90
N ASN A 509 1.33 3.13 17.50
CA ASN A 509 1.69 4.34 16.75
C ASN A 509 2.80 4.08 15.73
N ASN A 510 3.80 3.25 16.05
CA ASN A 510 5.06 3.14 15.29
C ASN A 510 5.21 1.79 14.56
N LEU A 511 4.17 1.38 13.83
CA LEU A 511 4.14 0.14 13.04
C LEU A 511 4.79 0.30 11.67
N ASN A 512 5.66 -0.65 11.30
CA ASN A 512 6.10 -0.82 9.92
C ASN A 512 4.94 -1.37 9.07
N PHE A 513 4.64 -0.70 7.97
CA PHE A 513 3.71 -1.18 6.95
C PHE A 513 4.19 -0.87 5.55
N LYS A 514 3.69 -1.65 4.59
CA LYS A 514 3.81 -1.41 3.15
C LYS A 514 2.45 -1.63 2.51
N ILE A 515 1.95 -0.63 1.80
CA ILE A 515 0.66 -0.69 1.10
C ILE A 515 0.94 -0.38 -0.37
N SER A 516 0.55 -1.27 -1.27
CA SER A 516 0.55 -0.99 -2.71
C SER A 516 -0.84 -1.19 -3.29
N GLY A 517 -1.08 -0.65 -4.48
CA GLY A 517 -2.33 -0.94 -5.16
C GLY A 517 -2.35 -0.52 -6.61
N GLU A 518 -3.28 -1.14 -7.33
CA GLU A 518 -3.49 -1.02 -8.77
C GLU A 518 -4.92 -0.54 -9.03
N PHE A 519 -5.09 0.38 -9.96
CA PHE A 519 -6.38 0.92 -10.37
C PHE A 519 -6.41 1.16 -11.88
N ALA A 520 -7.60 1.05 -12.48
CA ALA A 520 -7.84 1.29 -13.90
C ALA A 520 -8.50 2.65 -14.20
N GLN A 521 -9.28 3.18 -13.24
CA GLN A 521 -9.87 4.51 -13.32
C GLN A 521 -10.12 5.06 -11.92
N LEU A 522 -9.51 6.20 -11.57
CA LEU A 522 -9.77 6.95 -10.35
C LEU A 522 -10.01 8.43 -10.69
N SER A 523 -10.94 9.07 -9.98
CA SER A 523 -11.25 10.49 -10.16
C SER A 523 -10.95 11.29 -8.90
N SER A 524 -10.38 12.49 -9.08
CA SER A 524 -10.24 13.46 -8.00
C SER A 524 -10.39 14.90 -8.51
N ALA A 525 -11.15 15.71 -7.78
CA ALA A 525 -11.34 17.12 -8.10
C ALA A 525 -10.10 17.98 -7.74
N ASN A 526 -9.43 17.66 -6.61
CA ASN A 526 -8.42 18.53 -5.97
C ASN A 526 -7.25 17.69 -5.40
N PHE A 527 -6.67 16.79 -6.19
CA PHE A 527 -5.68 15.81 -5.67
C PHE A 527 -4.42 16.46 -5.07
N PHE A 528 -3.85 17.46 -5.76
CA PHE A 528 -2.52 18.02 -5.45
C PHE A 528 -2.51 19.31 -4.60
N GLU A 529 -3.66 19.79 -4.11
CA GLU A 529 -3.79 21.08 -3.37
C GLU A 529 -3.25 22.33 -4.11
N LEU A 530 -3.07 22.25 -5.43
CA LEU A 530 -2.79 23.39 -6.29
C LEU A 530 -3.93 24.43 -6.17
N LYS A 531 -3.59 25.69 -5.91
CA LYS A 531 -4.55 26.77 -5.53
C LYS A 531 -5.74 26.92 -6.50
N ASN A 532 -5.57 26.54 -7.78
CA ASN A 532 -6.58 26.66 -8.85
C ASN A 532 -7.39 25.39 -9.15
N GLY A 533 -7.30 24.34 -8.32
CA GLY A 533 -8.26 23.21 -8.31
C GLY A 533 -8.40 22.45 -9.64
N PHE A 534 -7.31 21.83 -10.10
CA PHE A 534 -7.30 21.14 -11.39
C PHE A 534 -7.92 19.73 -11.28
N PRO A 535 -9.05 19.44 -11.96
CA PRO A 535 -9.65 18.11 -11.94
C PRO A 535 -8.80 17.13 -12.74
N ILE A 536 -8.53 15.97 -12.15
CA ILE A 536 -7.72 14.92 -12.77
C ILE A 536 -8.48 13.60 -12.75
N GLU A 537 -8.66 13.05 -13.94
CA GLU A 537 -9.07 11.67 -14.15
C GLU A 537 -7.81 10.82 -14.38
N PHE A 538 -7.52 9.95 -13.45
CA PHE A 538 -6.48 8.95 -13.55
C PHE A 538 -7.05 7.71 -14.26
N LYS A 539 -6.34 7.20 -15.25
CA LYS A 539 -6.58 5.90 -15.89
C LYS A 539 -5.77 4.83 -15.13
N ASP A 540 -5.24 3.85 -15.85
CA ASP A 540 -4.32 2.85 -15.32
C ASP A 540 -3.18 3.49 -14.51
N GLY A 541 -2.94 2.95 -13.32
CA GLY A 541 -1.85 3.37 -12.46
C GLY A 541 -1.64 2.46 -11.26
N THR A 542 -0.50 2.65 -10.63
CA THR A 542 -0.14 1.99 -9.38
C THR A 542 0.30 3.01 -8.34
N PHE A 543 0.18 2.65 -7.07
CA PHE A 543 0.81 3.37 -5.98
C PHE A 543 1.52 2.41 -5.03
N ASP A 544 2.57 2.92 -4.37
CA ASP A 544 3.39 2.23 -3.38
C ASP A 544 3.60 3.20 -2.19
N TRP A 545 3.15 2.83 -1.00
CA TRP A 545 3.32 3.58 0.23
C TRP A 545 4.06 2.73 1.27
N ALA A 546 5.29 3.14 1.59
CA ALA A 546 6.15 2.55 2.61
C ALA A 546 7.09 3.64 3.16
N GLU A 547 7.69 3.43 4.33
CA GLU A 547 8.74 4.32 4.90
C GLU A 547 8.34 5.81 4.94
N ASN A 548 7.04 6.08 5.15
CA ASN A 548 6.44 7.43 5.17
C ASN A 548 6.54 8.19 3.82
N ILE A 549 6.69 7.46 2.71
CA ILE A 549 6.69 7.96 1.32
C ILE A 549 5.60 7.26 0.51
N LEU A 550 4.68 8.03 -0.07
CA LEU A 550 3.75 7.58 -1.11
C LEU A 550 4.35 7.88 -2.48
N ASN A 551 4.50 6.87 -3.30
CA ASN A 551 4.77 6.99 -4.73
C ASN A 551 3.51 6.61 -5.52
N LEU A 552 3.15 7.38 -6.53
CA LEU A 552 2.03 7.14 -7.44
C LEU A 552 2.55 7.27 -8.88
N LYS A 553 2.22 6.33 -9.76
CA LYS A 553 2.61 6.31 -11.17
C LYS A 553 1.37 5.99 -12.01
N THR A 554 0.97 6.88 -12.91
CA THR A 554 -0.33 6.76 -13.58
C THR A 554 -0.35 7.51 -14.93
N GLN A 555 -1.27 7.12 -15.81
CA GLN A 555 -1.66 7.95 -16.95
C GLN A 555 -2.88 8.78 -16.56
N ALA A 556 -2.83 10.09 -16.79
CA ALA A 556 -3.84 11.05 -16.34
C ALA A 556 -4.37 11.89 -17.50
N LEU A 557 -5.68 12.09 -17.55
CA LEU A 557 -6.34 12.95 -18.52
C LEU A 557 -6.36 14.41 -18.02
N ILE A 558 -5.30 15.13 -18.33
CA ILE A 558 -5.10 16.53 -17.96
C ILE A 558 -5.66 17.43 -19.08
N HIS A 559 -6.87 17.94 -18.85
CA HIS A 559 -7.63 18.80 -19.77
C HIS A 559 -7.68 18.23 -21.21
N GLN A 560 -8.22 17.01 -21.35
CA GLN A 560 -8.30 16.24 -22.61
C GLN A 560 -6.96 15.74 -23.19
N ASN A 561 -5.84 15.86 -22.47
CA ASN A 561 -4.54 15.31 -22.90
C ASN A 561 -4.10 14.19 -21.96
N GLU A 562 -3.69 13.08 -22.54
CA GLU A 562 -3.17 11.93 -21.80
C GLU A 562 -1.68 12.13 -21.50
N LEU A 563 -1.37 12.41 -20.23
CA LEU A 563 -0.02 12.69 -19.73
C LEU A 563 0.36 11.62 -18.69
N LYS A 564 1.63 11.23 -18.66
CA LYS A 564 2.19 10.40 -17.60
C LYS A 564 2.45 11.28 -16.38
N VAL A 565 1.97 10.85 -15.21
CA VAL A 565 2.12 11.55 -13.94
C VAL A 565 2.76 10.62 -12.93
N ASN A 566 3.88 11.07 -12.36
CA ASN A 566 4.52 10.44 -11.22
C ASN A 566 4.50 11.41 -10.03
N LEU A 567 3.92 11.02 -8.90
CA LEU A 567 3.98 11.76 -7.63
C LEU A 567 4.86 10.97 -6.66
N THR A 568 5.71 11.68 -5.92
CA THR A 568 6.35 11.22 -4.68
C THR A 568 5.98 12.20 -3.58
N GLN A 569 5.05 11.80 -2.71
CA GLN A 569 4.62 12.54 -1.53
C GLN A 569 5.30 11.96 -0.29
N LYS A 570 6.13 12.76 0.38
CA LYS A 570 6.66 12.43 1.71
C LYS A 570 5.69 12.90 2.80
N SER A 571 5.81 12.32 4.00
CA SER A 571 5.06 12.76 5.19
C SER A 571 5.34 14.20 5.60
N THR A 572 6.59 14.64 5.45
CA THR A 572 7.04 16.02 5.55
C THR A 572 7.35 16.55 4.15
N LEU A 573 7.29 17.88 3.96
CA LEU A 573 7.56 18.50 2.67
C LEU A 573 9.05 18.36 2.28
N PRO A 574 9.40 18.29 0.98
CA PRO A 574 8.53 18.58 -0.16
C PRO A 574 7.74 17.40 -0.73
N ALA A 575 6.68 17.73 -1.45
CA ALA A 575 6.05 16.86 -2.45
C ALA A 575 6.74 17.05 -3.81
N ILE A 576 6.90 15.97 -4.59
CA ILE A 576 7.53 16.01 -5.92
C ILE A 576 6.55 15.44 -6.95
N ILE A 577 6.21 16.23 -7.97
CA ILE A 577 5.30 15.86 -9.05
C ILE A 577 6.06 15.95 -10.37
N LYS A 578 6.03 14.88 -11.18
CA LYS A 578 6.57 14.86 -12.54
C LYS A 578 5.45 14.61 -13.56
N ILE A 579 5.32 15.48 -14.55
CA ILE A 579 4.33 15.41 -15.63
C ILE A 579 5.06 15.32 -16.98
N GLN A 580 4.75 14.30 -17.78
CA GLN A 580 5.39 14.08 -19.09
C GLN A 580 4.36 13.66 -20.16
N GLY A 581 4.36 14.31 -21.34
CA GLY A 581 3.50 13.86 -22.46
C GLY A 581 3.28 14.90 -23.55
N ASN A 582 2.37 14.61 -24.49
CA ASN A 582 2.04 15.49 -25.62
C ASN A 582 0.74 16.25 -25.38
N ILE A 583 0.83 17.57 -25.22
CA ILE A 583 -0.27 18.47 -24.87
C ILE A 583 -0.69 19.35 -26.07
N ASN A 584 -1.97 19.72 -26.13
CA ASN A 584 -2.52 20.69 -27.10
C ASN A 584 -2.42 22.14 -26.59
N HIS A 585 -2.39 23.11 -27.51
CA HIS A 585 -2.16 24.53 -27.19
C HIS A 585 -3.11 25.11 -26.11
N LYS A 586 -4.42 24.83 -26.21
CA LYS A 586 -5.45 25.34 -25.24
C LYS A 586 -5.24 24.81 -23.83
N SER A 587 -4.41 23.78 -23.68
CA SER A 587 -4.13 23.12 -22.41
C SER A 587 -2.74 23.45 -21.87
N ILE A 588 -1.83 24.03 -22.68
CA ILE A 588 -0.53 24.54 -22.21
C ILE A 588 -0.76 25.70 -21.24
N ASN A 589 -1.55 26.71 -21.63
CA ASN A 589 -1.81 27.87 -20.79
C ASN A 589 -2.48 27.46 -19.48
N LYS A 590 -3.46 26.55 -19.52
CA LYS A 590 -4.11 26.00 -18.32
C LYS A 590 -3.18 25.17 -17.43
N LEU A 591 -2.24 24.44 -18.00
CA LEU A 591 -1.21 23.74 -17.22
C LEU A 591 -0.24 24.75 -16.57
N ALA A 592 0.06 25.86 -17.24
CA ALA A 592 0.86 26.94 -16.69
C ALA A 592 0.12 27.68 -15.56
N GLU A 593 -1.14 28.06 -15.76
CA GLU A 593 -2.06 28.61 -14.74
C GLU A 593 -2.20 27.71 -13.50
N ALA A 594 -2.24 26.38 -13.71
CA ALA A 594 -2.33 25.39 -12.63
C ALA A 594 -1.03 25.22 -11.83
N LEU A 595 0.11 25.58 -12.41
CA LEU A 595 1.44 25.52 -11.80
C LEU A 595 1.96 26.92 -11.37
N GLU A 596 1.11 27.95 -11.44
CA GLU A 596 1.46 29.36 -11.21
C GLU A 596 2.59 29.90 -12.12
N ILE A 597 2.68 29.41 -13.35
CA ILE A 597 3.66 29.82 -14.37
C ILE A 597 3.01 30.87 -15.30
N ASP A 598 2.95 32.13 -14.87
CA ASP A 598 2.30 33.22 -15.61
C ASP A 598 3.22 34.17 -16.43
N PRO A 599 4.01 33.66 -17.42
CA PRO A 599 4.62 34.51 -18.45
C PRO A 599 4.39 34.02 -19.90
N LEU A 600 3.53 33.01 -20.11
CA LEU A 600 3.35 32.36 -21.42
C LEU A 600 2.24 32.98 -22.30
N GLN A 601 1.55 34.04 -21.84
CA GLN A 601 0.37 34.59 -22.53
C GLN A 601 0.66 35.09 -23.96
N ASP A 602 1.84 35.68 -24.20
CA ASP A 602 2.29 36.14 -25.53
C ASP A 602 2.80 34.99 -26.44
N ILE A 603 2.84 33.75 -25.95
CA ILE A 603 3.33 32.57 -26.66
C ILE A 603 2.15 31.72 -27.13
N THR A 604 1.71 31.99 -28.35
CA THR A 604 0.70 31.16 -29.02
C THR A 604 1.35 29.96 -29.71
N THR A 605 0.69 28.81 -29.66
CA THR A 605 1.12 27.58 -30.32
C THR A 605 -0.04 26.89 -31.02
N GLU A 606 0.24 26.04 -32.01
CA GLU A 606 -0.75 25.17 -32.64
C GLU A 606 -0.17 23.79 -32.90
N GLY A 607 -0.97 22.73 -32.87
CA GLY A 607 -0.49 21.35 -32.93
C GLY A 607 -0.20 20.77 -31.54
N ARG A 608 0.86 19.95 -31.42
CA ARG A 608 1.20 19.22 -30.18
C ARG A 608 2.61 19.55 -29.71
N THR A 609 2.72 19.96 -28.46
CA THR A 609 4.00 20.22 -27.77
C THR A 609 4.28 19.06 -26.83
N TYR A 610 5.52 18.57 -26.78
CA TYR A 610 5.91 17.62 -25.72
C TYR A 610 6.38 18.38 -24.50
N VAL A 611 5.87 18.02 -23.32
CA VAL A 611 6.23 18.62 -22.03
C VAL A 611 6.92 17.59 -21.14
N ASP A 612 7.92 18.05 -20.40
CA ASP A 612 8.51 17.35 -19.25
C ASP A 612 8.68 18.40 -18.14
N VAL A 613 7.86 18.29 -17.10
CA VAL A 613 7.83 19.23 -15.96
C VAL A 613 8.07 18.46 -14.67
N LEU A 614 8.99 18.96 -13.85
CA LEU A 614 9.28 18.46 -12.51
C LEU A 614 9.04 19.58 -11.49
N THR A 615 7.95 19.47 -10.74
CA THR A 615 7.51 20.42 -9.72
C THR A 615 7.85 19.87 -8.34
N THR A 616 8.46 20.70 -7.50
CA THR A 616 8.75 20.42 -6.09
C THR A 616 8.01 21.45 -5.24
N ILE A 617 7.12 21.00 -4.35
CA ILE A 617 6.23 21.85 -3.55
C ILE A 617 6.69 21.86 -2.08
N PHE A 618 6.90 23.07 -1.55
CA PHE A 618 7.14 23.41 -0.14
C PHE A 618 5.92 24.20 0.39
N PRO A 619 5.79 24.51 1.70
CA PRO A 619 4.55 25.13 2.20
C PRO A 619 4.44 26.62 1.84
N ASP A 620 5.58 27.25 1.53
CA ASP A 620 5.76 28.68 1.25
C ASP A 620 6.08 28.99 -0.23
N LYS A 621 6.44 27.96 -1.01
CA LYS A 621 6.95 28.10 -2.39
C LYS A 621 6.89 26.81 -3.19
N SER A 622 7.01 26.92 -4.51
CA SER A 622 7.27 25.80 -5.41
C SER A 622 8.47 26.06 -6.33
N THR A 623 9.15 25.00 -6.74
CA THR A 623 10.23 25.03 -7.75
C THR A 623 9.84 24.13 -8.91
N ASN A 624 9.72 24.69 -10.10
CA ASN A 624 9.28 24.00 -11.31
C ASN A 624 10.42 23.97 -12.33
N HIS A 625 11.01 22.82 -12.61
CA HIS A 625 11.89 22.63 -13.75
C HIS A 625 11.03 22.28 -14.98
N VAL A 626 11.01 23.17 -15.96
CA VAL A 626 10.11 23.10 -17.12
C VAL A 626 10.92 22.86 -18.38
N LYS A 627 10.59 21.82 -19.15
CA LYS A 627 11.15 21.54 -20.47
C LYS A 627 10.02 21.37 -21.48
N LEU A 628 10.01 22.20 -22.52
CA LEU A 628 9.02 22.20 -23.60
C LEU A 628 9.73 21.95 -24.94
N ASN A 629 9.22 21.02 -25.72
CA ASN A 629 9.68 20.73 -27.07
C ASN A 629 8.59 21.08 -28.07
N PHE A 630 8.77 22.23 -28.74
CA PHE A 630 7.85 22.79 -29.72
C PHE A 630 8.09 22.25 -31.14
N THR A 631 8.95 21.25 -31.34
CA THR A 631 9.32 20.78 -32.69
C THR A 631 8.09 20.40 -33.54
N ASN A 632 7.08 19.78 -32.92
CA ASN A 632 5.86 19.30 -33.56
C ASN A 632 4.67 20.28 -33.46
N SER A 633 4.92 21.54 -33.08
CA SER A 633 3.94 22.62 -33.03
C SER A 633 4.36 23.81 -33.89
N ASN A 634 3.38 24.58 -34.39
CA ASN A 634 3.62 25.98 -34.71
C ASN A 634 3.87 26.74 -33.39
N LEU A 635 4.62 27.83 -33.47
CA LEU A 635 4.96 28.70 -32.34
C LEU A 635 5.02 30.14 -32.87
N HIS A 636 4.17 31.01 -32.34
CA HIS A 636 4.16 32.44 -32.62
C HIS A 636 4.35 33.23 -31.33
N ILE A 637 5.44 33.99 -31.27
CA ILE A 637 5.77 34.89 -30.15
C ILE A 637 5.54 36.33 -30.63
N ALA A 638 4.42 36.93 -30.22
CA ALA A 638 3.93 38.18 -30.77
C ALA A 638 4.93 39.34 -30.62
N GLY A 639 5.47 39.52 -29.41
CA GLY A 639 6.41 40.60 -29.08
C GLY A 639 7.76 40.53 -29.80
N LEU A 640 8.19 39.35 -30.25
CA LEU A 640 9.44 39.15 -31.03
C LEU A 640 9.19 39.03 -32.55
N ASN A 641 7.92 39.12 -33.00
CA ASN A 641 7.51 38.85 -34.38
C ASN A 641 7.98 37.46 -34.89
N LEU A 642 8.14 36.49 -33.99
CA LEU A 642 8.80 35.23 -34.32
C LEU A 642 7.78 34.16 -34.67
N ASN A 643 7.92 33.60 -35.88
CA ASN A 643 7.16 32.46 -36.37
C ASN A 643 8.08 31.25 -36.51
N LYS A 644 7.71 30.13 -35.90
CA LYS A 644 8.36 28.82 -36.07
C LYS A 644 7.30 27.80 -36.49
N TYR A 645 7.59 27.06 -37.56
CA TYR A 645 6.67 26.10 -38.18
C TYR A 645 6.96 24.67 -37.73
N VAL A 646 5.98 23.76 -37.85
CA VAL A 646 6.15 22.32 -37.57
C VAL A 646 7.39 21.73 -38.26
N GLY A 647 8.10 20.84 -37.58
CA GLY A 647 9.32 20.17 -38.07
C GLY A 647 10.63 20.93 -37.76
N GLN A 648 10.59 22.26 -37.63
CA GLN A 648 11.73 23.04 -37.15
C GLN A 648 12.00 22.70 -35.67
N LYS A 649 13.24 22.36 -35.31
CA LYS A 649 13.60 22.07 -33.91
C LYS A 649 13.60 23.36 -33.07
N GLN A 650 12.81 23.38 -32.00
CA GLN A 650 12.80 24.46 -31.01
C GLN A 650 12.44 23.90 -29.63
N PHE A 651 13.26 24.24 -28.64
CA PHE A 651 13.15 23.84 -27.25
C PHE A 651 13.11 25.09 -26.37
N TYR A 652 12.50 24.94 -25.20
CA TYR A 652 12.54 25.87 -24.06
C TYR A 652 12.84 25.08 -22.80
N GLU A 653 13.78 25.57 -22.00
CA GLU A 653 14.07 25.08 -20.65
C GLU A 653 14.11 26.27 -19.70
N ALA A 654 13.54 26.12 -18.50
CA ALA A 654 13.61 27.11 -17.43
C ALA A 654 13.46 26.43 -16.06
N THR A 655 13.96 27.07 -15.01
CA THR A 655 13.60 26.75 -13.62
C THR A 655 12.86 27.93 -13.01
N ILE A 656 11.66 27.66 -12.50
CA ILE A 656 10.69 28.67 -12.07
C ILE A 656 10.41 28.46 -10.58
N ILE A 657 11.00 29.33 -9.76
CA ILE A 657 10.75 29.41 -8.32
C ILE A 657 9.60 30.39 -8.11
N ASN A 658 8.60 29.98 -7.34
CA ASN A 658 7.35 30.71 -7.19
C ASN A 658 6.93 30.71 -5.71
N ASP A 659 6.95 31.89 -5.09
CA ASP A 659 6.55 32.14 -3.69
C ASP A 659 5.37 33.14 -3.62
N ASP A 660 4.86 33.47 -2.44
CA ASP A 660 3.69 34.37 -2.29
C ASP A 660 3.96 35.83 -2.72
N HIS A 661 5.22 36.24 -2.88
CA HIS A 661 5.63 37.60 -3.26
C HIS A 661 6.22 37.68 -4.68
N HIS A 662 6.97 36.66 -5.11
CA HIS A 662 7.74 36.67 -6.35
C HIS A 662 7.52 35.43 -7.22
N LEU A 663 7.66 35.63 -8.53
CA LEU A 663 7.91 34.59 -9.52
C LEU A 663 9.30 34.86 -10.09
N ILE A 664 10.23 33.94 -9.86
CA ILE A 664 11.64 34.02 -10.23
C ILE A 664 11.93 32.91 -11.25
N MET A 665 12.21 33.29 -12.49
CA MET A 665 12.68 32.37 -13.53
C MET A 665 14.19 32.50 -13.72
N HIS A 666 14.91 31.40 -13.57
CA HIS A 666 16.34 31.32 -13.85
C HIS A 666 16.66 30.19 -14.84
N ASN A 667 17.84 30.29 -15.47
CA ASN A 667 18.27 29.39 -16.56
C ASN A 667 17.22 29.30 -17.69
N ILE A 668 16.60 30.44 -18.03
CA ILE A 668 15.69 30.53 -19.19
C ILE A 668 16.55 30.35 -20.45
N ILE A 669 16.39 29.22 -21.13
CA ILE A 669 17.16 28.82 -22.30
C ILE A 669 16.18 28.47 -23.42
N LEU A 670 16.19 29.27 -24.47
CA LEU A 670 15.58 28.92 -25.76
C LEU A 670 16.68 28.35 -26.66
N LYS A 671 16.41 27.23 -27.33
CA LYS A 671 17.39 26.57 -28.21
C LYS A 671 16.72 25.97 -29.44
N GLY A 672 17.15 26.34 -30.64
CA GLY A 672 16.50 25.89 -31.87
C GLY A 672 17.05 26.50 -33.15
N VAL A 673 16.33 26.28 -34.24
CA VAL A 673 16.65 26.88 -35.56
C VAL A 673 16.26 28.36 -35.60
N THR A 674 15.16 28.71 -34.94
CA THR A 674 14.53 30.04 -35.04
C THR A 674 14.89 30.99 -33.91
N LEU A 675 15.11 30.48 -32.69
CA LEU A 675 15.40 31.30 -31.51
C LEU A 675 16.38 30.58 -30.58
N ASN A 676 17.46 31.27 -30.21
CA ASN A 676 18.43 30.83 -29.22
C ASN A 676 18.67 31.93 -28.18
N THR A 677 18.90 31.55 -26.93
CA THR A 677 19.40 32.42 -25.85
C THR A 677 20.44 31.69 -25.03
N ASP A 678 21.38 32.43 -24.45
CA ASP A 678 22.16 31.95 -23.31
C ASP A 678 21.30 31.96 -22.03
N PRO A 679 21.72 31.31 -20.93
CA PRO A 679 20.95 31.25 -19.69
C PRO A 679 20.52 32.63 -19.21
N SER A 680 19.20 32.87 -19.23
CA SER A 680 18.57 34.17 -18.97
C SER A 680 17.71 34.13 -17.70
N PHE A 681 17.30 35.29 -17.20
CA PHE A 681 16.69 35.47 -15.88
C PHE A 681 15.54 36.50 -15.89
N LEU A 682 14.53 36.29 -15.03
CA LEU A 682 13.44 37.23 -14.77
C LEU A 682 13.00 37.13 -13.30
N THR A 683 12.80 38.25 -12.63
CA THR A 683 12.01 38.34 -11.39
C THR A 683 10.79 39.23 -11.61
N TYR A 684 9.62 38.72 -11.23
CA TYR A 684 8.34 39.42 -11.22
C TYR A 684 7.79 39.49 -9.80
N ASN A 685 7.47 40.70 -9.32
CA ASN A 685 6.85 40.90 -8.02
C ASN A 685 5.32 40.91 -8.16
N LYS A 686 4.67 39.87 -7.61
CA LYS A 686 3.22 39.63 -7.71
C LYS A 686 2.38 40.76 -7.13
N GLN A 687 2.79 41.29 -5.98
CA GLN A 687 2.03 42.31 -5.23
C GLN A 687 1.99 43.65 -5.98
N LYS A 688 3.12 44.08 -6.56
CA LYS A 688 3.25 45.32 -7.33
C LYS A 688 2.88 45.14 -8.81
N LYS A 689 2.75 43.91 -9.28
CA LYS A 689 2.50 43.51 -10.68
C LYS A 689 3.55 44.05 -11.66
N VAL A 690 4.81 44.12 -11.25
CA VAL A 690 5.93 44.61 -12.07
C VAL A 690 7.07 43.62 -12.13
N VAL A 691 7.78 43.62 -13.27
CA VAL A 691 9.13 43.05 -13.35
C VAL A 691 10.06 43.91 -12.50
N THR A 692 10.84 43.27 -11.62
CA THR A 692 11.94 43.91 -10.89
C THR A 692 13.27 43.70 -11.58
N ASP A 693 13.45 42.54 -12.23
CA ASP A 693 14.72 42.13 -12.84
C ASP A 693 14.44 41.39 -14.15
N LEU A 694 15.15 41.72 -15.22
CA LEU A 694 15.10 41.02 -16.51
C LEU A 694 16.49 41.02 -17.15
N LYS A 695 17.09 39.83 -17.30
CA LYS A 695 18.36 39.65 -18.00
C LYS A 695 18.21 38.64 -19.13
N ILE A 696 18.27 39.12 -20.37
CA ILE A 696 18.26 38.29 -21.58
C ILE A 696 19.67 38.27 -22.14
N ASN A 697 20.33 37.11 -22.12
CA ASN A 697 21.70 36.95 -22.60
C ASN A 697 21.71 36.40 -24.04
N ASN A 698 22.38 37.10 -24.95
CA ASN A 698 22.68 36.69 -26.33
C ASN A 698 21.49 36.10 -27.09
N LEU A 699 20.32 36.75 -27.01
CA LEU A 699 19.15 36.37 -27.80
C LEU A 699 19.48 36.51 -29.29
N SER A 700 19.35 35.41 -30.03
CA SER A 700 19.62 35.34 -31.46
C SER A 700 18.46 34.69 -32.20
N SER A 701 17.95 35.41 -33.20
CA SER A 701 16.86 35.03 -34.11
C SER A 701 17.18 35.56 -35.53
N PHE A 702 16.24 35.43 -36.48
CA PHE A 702 16.46 35.85 -37.87
C PHE A 702 16.75 37.35 -38.05
N ASN A 703 15.98 38.22 -37.38
CA ASN A 703 16.15 39.69 -37.47
C ASN A 703 16.86 40.31 -36.25
N ASN A 704 16.99 39.58 -35.13
CA ASN A 704 17.46 40.13 -33.86
C ASN A 704 18.65 39.35 -33.29
N LYS A 705 19.69 40.07 -32.87
CA LYS A 705 20.82 39.56 -32.11
C LYS A 705 21.28 40.59 -31.05
N PHE A 706 20.79 40.42 -29.83
CA PHE A 706 20.97 41.38 -28.72
C PHE A 706 20.97 40.72 -27.32
N SER A 707 21.36 41.49 -26.32
CA SER A 707 21.23 41.21 -24.88
C SER A 707 20.54 42.39 -24.18
N ILE A 708 19.74 42.11 -23.15
CA ILE A 708 19.08 43.10 -22.28
C ILE A 708 19.49 42.82 -20.82
N ASP A 709 19.77 43.87 -20.07
CA ASP A 709 19.88 43.88 -18.61
C ASP A 709 18.95 44.98 -18.09
N TYR A 710 18.04 44.64 -17.19
CA TYR A 710 17.08 45.57 -16.60
C TYR A 710 16.91 45.27 -15.12
N GLU A 711 17.05 46.31 -14.28
CA GLU A 711 16.88 46.27 -12.82
C GLU A 711 15.93 47.39 -12.39
N ASN A 712 15.15 47.17 -11.34
CA ASN A 712 14.22 48.14 -10.76
C ASN A 712 14.21 48.00 -9.23
N ASN A 713 15.20 48.63 -8.59
CA ASN A 713 15.38 48.65 -7.13
C ASN A 713 14.44 49.64 -6.40
N GLN A 714 13.29 49.96 -7.00
CA GLN A 714 12.24 50.86 -6.50
C GLN A 714 12.63 52.34 -6.37
N LYS A 715 13.92 52.67 -6.23
CA LYS A 715 14.45 54.05 -6.22
C LYS A 715 15.02 54.47 -7.57
N HIS A 716 15.53 53.51 -8.34
CA HIS A 716 16.07 53.72 -9.66
C HIS A 716 15.82 52.47 -10.53
N LYS A 717 15.70 52.68 -11.83
CA LYS A 717 15.60 51.65 -12.86
C LYS A 717 16.83 51.74 -13.77
N THR A 718 17.38 50.61 -14.18
CA THR A 718 18.42 50.55 -15.22
C THR A 718 17.92 49.76 -16.42
N LEU A 719 18.40 50.10 -17.62
CA LEU A 719 18.15 49.36 -18.85
C LEU A 719 19.39 49.44 -19.76
N ASP A 720 20.22 48.41 -19.70
CA ASP A 720 21.37 48.24 -20.58
C ASP A 720 21.00 47.30 -21.73
N LEU A 721 21.16 47.76 -22.98
CA LEU A 721 20.72 47.09 -24.20
C LEU A 721 21.87 47.04 -25.22
N THR A 722 22.41 45.86 -25.52
CA THR A 722 23.59 45.71 -26.39
C THR A 722 23.35 44.70 -27.50
N GLY A 723 23.97 44.85 -28.68
CA GLY A 723 23.78 43.88 -29.76
C GLY A 723 24.26 44.31 -31.13
N SER A 724 24.12 43.41 -32.10
CA SER A 724 24.39 43.72 -33.51
C SER A 724 23.12 44.11 -34.28
N HIS A 725 21.97 43.50 -33.97
CA HIS A 725 20.73 43.72 -34.71
C HIS A 725 19.52 43.73 -33.77
N LEU A 726 18.60 44.68 -33.96
CA LEU A 726 17.32 44.73 -33.27
C LEU A 726 16.24 45.29 -34.23
N ASP A 727 15.07 44.66 -34.27
CA ASP A 727 13.93 45.08 -35.10
C ASP A 727 12.81 45.61 -34.20
N ILE A 728 12.68 46.94 -34.13
CA ILE A 728 11.64 47.63 -33.34
C ILE A 728 10.46 48.10 -34.19
N SER A 729 10.39 47.70 -35.47
CA SER A 729 9.41 48.18 -36.45
C SER A 729 7.97 48.09 -35.96
N LYS A 730 7.58 46.95 -35.35
CA LYS A 730 6.26 46.75 -34.76
C LYS A 730 6.10 47.47 -33.41
N PHE A 731 7.12 47.43 -32.56
CA PHE A 731 7.08 47.99 -31.19
C PHE A 731 6.85 49.51 -31.18
N LEU A 732 7.47 50.25 -32.12
CA LEU A 732 7.26 51.69 -32.31
C LEU A 732 5.76 52.05 -32.45
N SER A 733 4.98 51.21 -33.15
CA SER A 733 3.54 51.45 -33.37
C SER A 733 2.66 51.24 -32.13
N THR A 734 3.20 50.60 -31.09
CA THR A 734 2.56 50.41 -29.78
C THR A 734 2.93 51.55 -28.84
N VAL A 735 4.22 51.89 -28.73
CA VAL A 735 4.72 52.97 -27.86
C VAL A 735 4.13 54.33 -28.25
N THR A 736 4.09 54.65 -29.54
CA THR A 736 3.56 55.93 -30.06
C THR A 736 2.05 56.14 -29.83
N LYS A 737 1.31 55.10 -29.42
CA LYS A 737 -0.12 55.19 -29.05
C LYS A 737 -0.34 55.29 -27.54
N SER A 738 0.70 55.15 -26.72
CA SER A 738 0.57 55.24 -25.26
C SER A 738 0.31 56.68 -24.79
N ALA A 739 -0.60 56.86 -23.84
CA ALA A 739 -1.12 58.18 -23.48
C ALA A 739 -0.25 59.00 -22.52
N SER A 740 0.73 58.37 -21.85
CA SER A 740 1.59 59.01 -20.83
C SER A 740 3.05 58.54 -20.92
N PRO A 741 3.88 59.14 -21.79
CA PRO A 741 5.31 58.83 -21.87
C PRO A 741 6.12 59.18 -20.60
N ASN A 742 5.58 60.05 -19.73
CA ASN A 742 6.31 60.64 -18.62
C ASN A 742 6.39 59.75 -17.36
N GLU A 743 5.71 58.61 -17.30
CA GLU A 743 5.67 57.77 -16.08
C GLU A 743 6.72 56.65 -16.10
N TRP A 744 6.97 56.04 -17.25
CA TRP A 744 8.02 55.02 -17.37
C TRP A 744 9.43 55.66 -17.30
N LEU A 745 9.58 56.87 -17.84
CA LEU A 745 10.81 57.69 -17.85
C LEU A 745 11.19 58.33 -16.49
N LYS A 746 10.45 58.09 -15.41
CA LYS A 746 10.86 58.53 -14.07
C LYS A 746 11.92 57.61 -13.48
N ASP A 747 12.96 58.21 -12.93
CA ASP A 747 14.06 57.56 -12.20
C ASP A 747 14.65 56.37 -12.95
N ILE A 748 14.97 56.56 -14.24
CA ILE A 748 15.53 55.54 -15.14
C ILE A 748 16.86 55.99 -15.76
N SER A 749 17.81 55.07 -15.81
CA SER A 749 19.03 55.13 -16.61
C SER A 749 18.93 54.12 -17.76
N ILE A 750 19.13 54.56 -19.00
CA ILE A 750 19.08 53.72 -20.21
C ILE A 750 20.39 53.87 -20.98
N LYS A 751 21.06 52.75 -21.25
CA LYS A 751 22.21 52.70 -22.17
C LYS A 751 21.92 51.70 -23.28
N ALA A 752 21.99 52.15 -24.53
CA ALA A 752 21.90 51.28 -25.68
C ALA A 752 23.15 51.38 -26.56
N ALA A 753 23.65 50.23 -27.04
CA ALA A 753 24.74 50.15 -28.01
C ALA A 753 24.44 49.05 -29.03
N LEU A 754 23.88 49.45 -30.18
CA LEU A 754 23.36 48.56 -31.21
C LEU A 754 23.98 48.86 -32.57
N GLN A 755 24.58 47.87 -33.23
CA GLN A 755 25.23 48.08 -34.54
C GLN A 755 24.21 48.40 -35.65
N THR A 756 23.03 47.79 -35.61
CA THR A 756 21.90 48.09 -36.51
C THR A 756 20.58 48.00 -35.75
N VAL A 757 19.71 49.00 -35.92
CA VAL A 757 18.30 48.95 -35.50
C VAL A 757 17.40 49.17 -36.70
N THR A 758 16.55 48.19 -37.00
CA THR A 758 15.48 48.31 -38.01
C THR A 758 14.27 48.96 -37.37
N THR A 759 13.79 50.03 -37.98
CA THR A 759 12.70 50.87 -37.46
C THR A 759 11.43 50.73 -38.31
N ALA A 760 10.45 51.61 -38.13
CA ALA A 760 9.28 51.62 -38.99
C ALA A 760 9.68 51.84 -40.46
N ASN A 761 8.87 51.31 -41.38
CA ASN A 761 9.10 51.43 -42.82
C ASN A 761 10.49 50.94 -43.30
N SER A 762 11.08 50.00 -42.55
CA SER A 762 12.34 49.30 -42.83
C SER A 762 13.62 50.16 -42.85
N ILE A 763 13.57 51.39 -42.31
CA ILE A 763 14.73 52.30 -42.24
C ILE A 763 15.73 51.80 -41.17
N LYS A 764 17.03 51.86 -41.47
CA LYS A 764 18.10 51.34 -40.60
C LYS A 764 18.86 52.45 -39.88
N LEU A 765 18.87 52.37 -38.55
CA LEU A 765 19.70 53.20 -37.67
C LEU A 765 20.97 52.42 -37.30
N ASN A 766 22.11 52.80 -37.85
CA ASN A 766 23.38 52.10 -37.75
C ASN A 766 24.27 52.74 -36.67
N ASN A 767 24.97 51.92 -35.89
CA ASN A 767 25.75 52.34 -34.71
C ASN A 767 24.93 53.24 -33.77
N LEU A 768 23.69 52.83 -33.45
CA LEU A 768 22.84 53.54 -32.49
C LEU A 768 23.47 53.44 -31.10
N LYS A 769 23.76 54.61 -30.53
CA LYS A 769 24.12 54.79 -29.13
C LYS A 769 23.06 55.62 -28.43
N ILE A 770 22.64 55.18 -27.25
CA ILE A 770 21.82 55.92 -26.29
C ILE A 770 22.59 55.88 -24.97
N ASP A 771 22.73 57.03 -24.33
CA ASP A 771 23.03 57.16 -22.91
C ASP A 771 22.05 58.21 -22.38
N LEU A 772 21.21 57.86 -21.40
CA LEU A 772 20.09 58.69 -20.96
C LEU A 772 19.88 58.44 -19.47
N ASN A 773 19.89 59.51 -18.67
CA ASN A 773 19.66 59.43 -17.23
C ASN A 773 18.60 60.45 -16.83
N CYS A 774 17.47 59.94 -16.34
CA CYS A 774 16.30 60.71 -15.96
C CYS A 774 15.96 60.45 -14.48
N THR A 775 15.75 61.52 -13.72
CA THR A 775 15.16 61.45 -12.37
C THR A 775 13.67 61.81 -12.47
N ASN A 776 13.27 63.01 -12.04
CA ASN A 776 11.99 63.62 -12.42
C ASN A 776 12.02 64.29 -13.80
N LYS A 777 13.21 64.51 -14.35
CA LYS A 777 13.46 65.04 -15.71
C LYS A 777 14.66 64.31 -16.31
N CYS A 778 14.72 64.23 -17.65
CA CYS A 778 15.87 63.71 -18.37
C CYS A 778 16.95 64.80 -18.49
N ASP A 779 17.81 64.86 -17.48
CA ASP A 779 18.78 65.93 -17.28
C ASP A 779 19.97 65.82 -18.24
N ASN A 780 20.57 64.63 -18.36
CA ASN A 780 21.63 64.33 -19.31
C ASN A 780 21.17 63.22 -20.25
N PHE A 781 21.37 63.42 -21.56
CA PHE A 781 21.24 62.36 -22.55
C PHE A 781 22.14 62.62 -23.76
N HIS A 782 22.56 61.55 -24.42
CA HIS A 782 23.28 61.54 -25.68
C HIS A 782 22.71 60.42 -26.54
N ILE A 783 22.18 60.77 -27.71
CA ILE A 783 21.68 59.81 -28.71
C ILE A 783 22.34 60.10 -30.05
N SER A 784 23.03 59.12 -30.62
CA SER A 784 23.69 59.26 -31.92
C SER A 784 23.56 58.00 -32.77
N SER A 785 23.36 58.17 -34.08
CA SER A 785 23.24 57.06 -35.05
C SER A 785 23.39 57.53 -36.50
N HIS A 786 23.55 56.57 -37.42
CA HIS A 786 23.66 56.78 -38.86
C HIS A 786 22.47 56.16 -39.61
N ILE A 787 21.63 56.99 -40.24
CA ILE A 787 20.49 56.55 -41.03
C ILE A 787 20.97 56.07 -42.41
N ASP A 788 20.64 54.82 -42.76
CA ASP A 788 20.94 54.18 -44.06
C ASP A 788 22.40 54.40 -44.54
N HIS A 789 23.35 54.25 -43.61
CA HIS A 789 24.81 54.35 -43.80
C HIS A 789 25.38 55.70 -44.26
N LYS A 790 24.56 56.72 -44.56
CA LYS A 790 25.04 58.00 -45.12
C LYS A 790 24.69 59.22 -44.28
N ASP A 791 23.49 59.22 -43.72
CA ASP A 791 22.96 60.34 -42.95
C ASP A 791 23.26 60.13 -41.47
N ASN A 792 23.43 61.20 -40.70
CA ASN A 792 23.66 61.11 -39.27
C ASN A 792 22.66 61.95 -38.48
N PHE A 793 22.40 61.52 -37.25
CA PHE A 793 21.81 62.39 -36.24
C PHE A 793 22.59 62.28 -34.93
N ASN A 794 22.67 63.41 -34.23
CA ASN A 794 23.31 63.53 -32.93
C ASN A 794 22.50 64.48 -32.05
N PHE A 795 22.06 63.98 -30.90
CA PHE A 795 21.24 64.68 -29.91
C PHE A 795 21.97 64.68 -28.58
N ILE A 796 22.33 65.84 -28.07
CA ILE A 796 23.11 66.00 -26.83
C ILE A 796 22.37 66.96 -25.90
N SER A 797 22.11 66.52 -24.67
CA SER A 797 21.86 67.38 -23.51
C SER A 797 23.10 67.41 -22.62
N GLN A 798 23.65 68.60 -22.40
CA GLN A 798 24.67 68.85 -21.39
C GLN A 798 24.08 69.72 -20.27
N ASN A 799 24.06 69.18 -19.06
CA ASN A 799 23.50 69.85 -17.91
C ASN A 799 24.59 70.53 -17.06
N GLY A 800 24.57 71.87 -17.01
CA GLY A 800 25.40 72.65 -16.08
C GLY A 800 24.85 72.60 -14.65
N LYS A 801 25.40 73.43 -13.75
CA LYS A 801 24.81 73.61 -12.40
C LYS A 801 23.36 74.07 -12.49
N ASP A 802 23.13 75.20 -13.17
CA ASP A 802 21.82 75.89 -13.20
C ASP A 802 21.22 76.01 -14.60
N THR A 803 21.93 75.55 -15.63
CA THR A 803 21.55 75.71 -17.05
C THR A 803 21.53 74.41 -17.84
N TYR A 804 20.54 74.28 -18.72
CA TYR A 804 20.45 73.23 -19.73
C TYR A 804 21.03 73.73 -21.06
N HIS A 805 21.74 72.85 -21.79
CA HIS A 805 22.14 73.07 -23.18
C HIS A 805 21.78 71.85 -24.03
N PHE A 806 20.97 72.06 -25.07
CA PHE A 806 20.57 71.03 -26.03
C PHE A 806 21.09 71.38 -27.43
N GLU A 807 21.87 70.49 -28.02
CA GLU A 807 22.24 70.51 -29.43
C GLU A 807 21.61 69.31 -30.14
N TYR A 808 20.90 69.61 -31.23
CA TYR A 808 20.30 68.61 -32.10
C TYR A 808 20.79 68.85 -33.54
N LEU A 809 21.50 67.89 -34.12
CA LEU A 809 22.00 67.92 -35.50
C LEU A 809 21.48 66.71 -36.27
N ILE A 810 20.94 66.93 -37.48
CA ILE A 810 20.36 65.88 -38.33
C ILE A 810 20.63 66.22 -39.80
N SER A 811 21.23 65.31 -40.58
CA SER A 811 21.50 65.55 -42.01
C SER A 811 20.27 65.34 -42.91
N ASP A 812 19.40 64.38 -42.57
CA ASP A 812 18.10 64.13 -43.23
C ASP A 812 16.99 63.95 -42.19
N PHE A 813 16.30 65.05 -41.90
CA PHE A 813 15.19 65.10 -40.95
C PHE A 813 13.95 64.36 -41.45
N GLY A 814 13.68 64.37 -42.75
CA GLY A 814 12.58 63.62 -43.36
C GLY A 814 12.71 62.11 -43.12
N LYS A 815 13.91 61.55 -43.33
CA LYS A 815 14.19 60.14 -43.01
C LYS A 815 14.02 59.84 -41.52
N LEU A 816 14.47 60.72 -40.63
CA LEU A 816 14.30 60.49 -39.18
C LEU A 816 12.82 60.50 -38.78
N LEU A 817 12.03 61.46 -39.28
CA LEU A 817 10.59 61.51 -39.03
C LEU A 817 9.87 60.25 -39.56
N ASN A 818 10.35 59.66 -40.65
CA ASN A 818 9.84 58.42 -41.20
C ASN A 818 10.25 57.19 -40.35
N ALA A 819 11.52 57.08 -39.95
CA ALA A 819 12.05 56.02 -39.10
C ALA A 819 11.35 55.94 -37.73
N LEU A 820 11.10 57.10 -37.12
CA LEU A 820 10.37 57.24 -35.86
C LEU A 820 8.84 57.13 -36.03
N ASN A 821 8.34 56.90 -37.25
CA ASN A 821 6.91 56.84 -37.60
C ASN A 821 6.10 58.10 -37.21
N ILE A 822 6.76 59.27 -37.19
CA ILE A 822 6.14 60.57 -36.87
C ILE A 822 5.49 61.17 -38.11
N SER A 823 6.18 61.13 -39.26
CA SER A 823 5.62 61.59 -40.53
C SER A 823 6.41 61.08 -41.73
N ASN A 824 5.69 60.61 -42.76
CA ASN A 824 6.23 60.30 -44.09
C ASN A 824 6.06 61.47 -45.08
N ASN A 825 5.47 62.60 -44.67
CA ASN A 825 5.18 63.75 -45.54
C ASN A 825 6.37 64.69 -45.76
N PHE A 826 7.55 64.36 -45.22
CA PHE A 826 8.78 65.14 -45.36
C PHE A 826 9.92 64.30 -45.92
N VAL A 827 10.66 64.85 -46.89
CA VAL A 827 11.80 64.20 -47.56
C VAL A 827 13.01 65.13 -47.52
N GLY A 828 14.16 64.58 -47.10
CA GLY A 828 15.38 65.35 -46.92
C GLY A 828 15.31 66.32 -45.74
N GLY A 829 16.28 67.24 -45.72
CA GLY A 829 16.26 68.41 -44.86
C GLY A 829 17.30 68.35 -43.76
N LYS A 830 18.31 69.23 -43.81
CA LYS A 830 19.29 69.40 -42.74
C LYS A 830 18.65 70.20 -41.61
N PHE A 831 18.44 69.58 -40.45
CA PHE A 831 17.88 70.22 -39.26
C PHE A 831 19.01 70.51 -38.27
N ASN A 832 19.02 71.73 -37.72
CA ASN A 832 19.75 72.02 -36.49
C ASN A 832 18.87 72.78 -35.49
N ALA A 833 19.09 72.50 -34.20
CA ALA A 833 18.48 73.26 -33.12
C ALA A 833 19.45 73.41 -31.95
N TYR A 834 19.52 74.65 -31.45
CA TYR A 834 20.33 75.04 -30.30
C TYR A 834 19.40 75.65 -29.26
N LEU A 835 19.16 74.92 -28.18
CA LEU A 835 18.25 75.34 -27.11
C LEU A 835 19.02 75.46 -25.79
N LYS A 836 18.64 76.43 -24.96
CA LYS A 836 19.17 76.62 -23.60
C LYS A 836 18.03 76.89 -22.62
N GLY A 837 18.19 76.51 -21.36
CA GLY A 837 17.21 76.77 -20.32
C GLY A 837 17.86 77.08 -18.98
N ILE A 838 17.11 77.70 -18.08
CA ILE A 838 17.50 77.88 -16.66
C ILE A 838 16.62 76.94 -15.83
N LYS A 839 17.21 76.21 -14.87
CA LYS A 839 16.53 75.13 -14.13
C LYS A 839 15.33 75.62 -13.29
N SER A 840 15.45 76.80 -12.69
CA SER A 840 14.38 77.46 -11.92
C SER A 840 13.13 77.73 -12.75
N ASP A 841 13.32 78.17 -13.99
CA ASP A 841 12.27 78.85 -14.76
C ASP A 841 11.34 77.87 -15.47
N ASN A 842 11.64 76.56 -15.41
CA ASN A 842 10.94 75.49 -16.12
C ASN A 842 10.75 75.78 -17.62
N LYS A 843 11.71 76.49 -18.24
CA LYS A 843 11.66 76.93 -19.63
C LYS A 843 12.95 76.61 -20.39
N ILE A 844 12.79 76.26 -21.65
CA ILE A 844 13.86 76.04 -22.62
C ILE A 844 13.57 76.91 -23.85
N GLU A 845 14.50 77.80 -24.20
CA GLU A 845 14.40 78.69 -25.36
C GLU A 845 15.56 78.48 -26.32
N GLY A 846 15.33 78.66 -27.62
CA GLY A 846 16.38 78.44 -28.61
C GLY A 846 16.02 78.82 -30.03
N LYS A 847 16.89 78.44 -30.95
CA LYS A 847 16.69 78.61 -32.40
C LYS A 847 16.69 77.25 -33.08
N VAL A 848 15.73 77.07 -33.99
CA VAL A 848 15.65 75.92 -34.90
C VAL A 848 15.88 76.44 -36.32
N ASN A 849 16.64 75.71 -37.13
CA ASN A 849 16.74 75.95 -38.57
C ASN A 849 16.62 74.63 -39.33
N ILE A 850 15.98 74.69 -40.50
CA ILE A 850 15.88 73.54 -41.41
C ILE A 850 16.25 74.02 -42.81
N GLN A 851 17.11 73.30 -43.52
CA GLN A 851 17.56 73.64 -44.87
C GLN A 851 17.22 72.51 -45.84
N ASP A 852 16.77 72.86 -47.05
CA ASP A 852 16.50 71.92 -48.15
C ASP A 852 15.43 70.82 -47.91
N ILE A 853 14.51 71.01 -46.96
CA ILE A 853 13.42 70.07 -46.68
C ILE A 853 12.30 70.15 -47.73
N THR A 854 11.77 69.00 -48.17
CA THR A 854 10.63 68.92 -49.10
C THR A 854 9.40 68.35 -48.40
N SER A 855 8.25 69.04 -48.52
CA SER A 855 6.96 68.57 -48.00
C SER A 855 6.11 68.01 -49.14
N LEU A 856 5.74 66.73 -49.06
CA LEU A 856 4.99 66.02 -50.10
C LEU A 856 3.52 66.44 -50.12
N GLN A 857 2.86 66.43 -48.96
CA GLN A 857 1.43 66.74 -48.83
C GLN A 857 1.22 68.03 -48.02
N ALA A 858 1.49 69.18 -48.64
CA ALA A 858 1.33 70.50 -48.04
C ALA A 858 -0.15 70.95 -47.95
N SER A 859 -1.05 70.10 -47.44
CA SER A 859 -2.52 70.26 -47.42
C SER A 859 -2.99 71.63 -46.92
N VAL A 860 -2.39 72.13 -45.84
CA VAL A 860 -2.66 73.46 -45.26
C VAL A 860 -2.29 74.58 -46.24
N LEU A 861 -1.14 74.48 -46.90
CA LEU A 861 -0.68 75.47 -47.86
C LEU A 861 -1.52 75.45 -49.15
N TYR A 862 -1.90 74.26 -49.65
CA TYR A 862 -2.86 74.12 -50.75
C TYR A 862 -4.23 74.75 -50.39
N SER A 863 -4.70 74.56 -49.15
CA SER A 863 -5.95 75.14 -48.65
C SER A 863 -5.88 76.68 -48.57
N ILE A 864 -4.81 77.24 -48.01
CA ILE A 864 -4.60 78.69 -47.98
C ILE A 864 -4.58 79.25 -49.41
N LEU A 865 -3.81 78.66 -50.32
CA LEU A 865 -3.70 79.13 -51.70
C LEU A 865 -5.04 79.02 -52.46
N LYS A 866 -5.83 77.97 -52.23
CA LYS A 866 -7.20 77.85 -52.77
C LYS A 866 -8.13 78.94 -52.23
N LEU A 867 -8.09 79.23 -50.93
CA LEU A 867 -8.92 80.27 -50.29
C LEU A 867 -8.57 81.70 -50.71
N THR A 868 -7.38 81.93 -51.28
CA THR A 868 -6.97 83.25 -51.80
C THR A 868 -7.34 83.52 -53.24
N SER A 869 -7.77 82.51 -54.00
CA SER A 869 -8.10 82.61 -55.44
C SER A 869 -7.00 83.24 -56.33
N ILE A 870 -5.72 83.18 -55.92
CA ILE A 870 -4.61 83.75 -56.71
C ILE A 870 -4.32 82.85 -57.91
N GLY A 871 -5.00 83.11 -59.03
CA GLY A 871 -4.99 82.26 -60.23
C GLY A 871 -3.61 82.05 -60.89
N GLY A 872 -2.62 82.90 -60.58
CA GLY A 872 -1.24 82.72 -61.05
C GLY A 872 -0.40 81.69 -60.27
N ILE A 873 -0.86 81.22 -59.10
CA ILE A 873 -0.11 80.27 -58.25
C ILE A 873 -0.57 78.82 -58.46
N SER A 874 -1.85 78.60 -58.77
CA SER A 874 -2.44 77.25 -58.93
C SER A 874 -1.70 76.40 -59.97
N SER A 875 -1.31 76.99 -61.10
CA SER A 875 -0.58 76.34 -62.21
C SER A 875 0.81 75.79 -61.83
N ILE A 876 1.42 76.30 -60.77
CA ILE A 876 2.70 75.84 -60.22
C ILE A 876 2.50 74.66 -59.27
N LEU A 877 1.34 74.61 -58.60
CA LEU A 877 0.98 73.52 -57.68
C LEU A 877 0.55 72.28 -58.47
N THR A 878 -0.25 72.43 -59.52
CA THR A 878 -0.75 71.33 -60.36
C THR A 878 0.31 70.66 -61.23
N LYS A 879 1.54 71.21 -61.32
CA LYS A 879 2.68 70.59 -62.03
C LYS A 879 3.67 69.86 -61.13
N ASN A 880 3.51 69.91 -59.80
CA ASN A 880 4.49 69.38 -58.85
C ASN A 880 3.96 68.20 -58.04
N GLU A 881 3.85 67.04 -58.68
CA GLU A 881 3.60 65.73 -58.04
C GLU A 881 4.67 65.36 -56.98
N LYS A 882 5.79 66.07 -56.97
CA LYS A 882 6.96 65.86 -56.09
C LYS A 882 6.97 66.73 -54.83
N GLY A 883 5.91 67.48 -54.56
CA GLY A 883 5.77 68.32 -53.37
C GLY A 883 6.47 69.69 -53.44
N ILE A 884 6.59 70.35 -52.30
CA ILE A 884 7.09 71.73 -52.15
C ILE A 884 8.38 71.74 -51.33
N LYS A 885 9.49 72.18 -51.95
CA LYS A 885 10.80 72.31 -51.30
C LYS A 885 11.00 73.67 -50.66
N PHE A 886 11.30 73.68 -49.37
CA PHE A 886 11.75 74.85 -48.60
C PHE A 886 13.27 74.82 -48.50
N THR A 887 13.95 75.80 -49.11
CA THR A 887 15.42 75.90 -49.11
C THR A 887 15.96 76.35 -47.76
N LYS A 888 15.22 77.21 -47.04
CA LYS A 888 15.55 77.61 -45.67
C LYS A 888 14.29 77.88 -44.84
N SER A 889 14.28 77.32 -43.64
CA SER A 889 13.35 77.61 -42.55
C SER A 889 14.15 77.98 -41.30
N SER A 890 13.63 78.89 -40.47
CA SER A 890 14.24 79.34 -39.22
C SER A 890 13.15 79.83 -38.26
N SER A 891 13.28 79.53 -36.98
CA SER A 891 12.39 80.05 -35.93
C SER A 891 13.12 80.17 -34.60
N LYS A 892 12.60 81.02 -33.72
CA LYS A 892 12.80 80.88 -32.28
C LYS A 892 11.73 79.93 -31.74
N ILE A 893 12.08 79.12 -30.75
CA ILE A 893 11.13 78.33 -29.97
C ILE A 893 11.33 78.55 -28.49
N ALA A 894 10.25 78.47 -27.72
CA ALA A 894 10.25 78.48 -26.27
C ALA A 894 9.29 77.39 -25.76
N TYR A 895 9.78 76.43 -25.00
CA TYR A 895 8.98 75.38 -24.37
C TYR A 895 8.89 75.60 -22.87
N ASP A 896 7.66 75.67 -22.37
CA ASP A 896 7.32 75.78 -20.95
C ASP A 896 6.86 74.40 -20.42
N TRP A 897 7.62 73.84 -19.47
CA TRP A 897 7.36 72.52 -18.89
C TRP A 897 6.15 72.49 -17.95
N GLN A 898 5.73 73.62 -17.38
CA GLN A 898 4.56 73.71 -16.50
C GLN A 898 3.27 73.88 -17.30
N GLN A 899 3.31 74.67 -18.37
CA GLN A 899 2.16 74.88 -19.28
C GLN A 899 2.05 73.82 -20.38
N HIS A 900 3.01 72.89 -20.47
CA HIS A 900 3.17 71.93 -21.58
C HIS A 900 3.13 72.59 -22.96
N LYS A 901 3.65 73.82 -23.07
CA LYS A 901 3.37 74.72 -24.19
C LYS A 901 4.62 75.02 -24.99
N LEU A 902 4.63 74.57 -26.25
CA LEU A 902 5.64 74.95 -27.24
C LEU A 902 5.18 76.20 -27.98
N THR A 903 5.86 77.31 -27.76
CA THR A 903 5.64 78.59 -28.44
C THR A 903 6.68 78.77 -29.55
N ILE A 904 6.26 79.31 -30.70
CA ILE A 904 7.09 79.59 -31.88
C ILE A 904 6.99 81.09 -32.20
N THR A 905 8.13 81.76 -32.36
CA THR A 905 8.24 83.18 -32.70
C THR A 905 9.32 83.41 -33.77
N ASP A 906 9.25 84.54 -34.49
CA ASP A 906 10.08 84.85 -35.67
C ASP A 906 10.12 83.74 -36.74
N GLY A 907 9.15 82.82 -36.74
CA GLY A 907 9.13 81.68 -37.64
C GLY A 907 9.02 82.13 -39.10
N ASN A 908 9.96 81.71 -39.94
CA ASN A 908 10.01 82.06 -41.35
C ASN A 908 10.53 80.89 -42.20
N ALA A 909 9.89 80.63 -43.34
CA ALA A 909 10.28 79.60 -44.30
C ALA A 909 10.26 80.14 -45.73
N LYS A 910 11.18 79.67 -46.57
CA LYS A 910 11.36 80.11 -47.96
C LYS A 910 11.39 78.92 -48.90
N ALA A 911 10.45 78.90 -49.85
CA ALA A 911 10.46 78.07 -51.04
C ALA A 911 10.69 78.96 -52.29
N ASN A 912 10.99 78.36 -53.44
CA ASN A 912 11.37 79.11 -54.65
C ASN A 912 10.36 80.22 -55.03
N SER A 913 9.06 79.93 -54.95
CA SER A 913 7.97 80.82 -55.38
C SER A 913 7.15 81.42 -54.23
N ILE A 914 7.39 81.03 -52.97
CA ILE A 914 6.59 81.43 -51.79
C ILE A 914 7.47 81.56 -50.55
N GLY A 915 7.34 82.66 -49.81
CA GLY A 915 7.76 82.79 -48.42
C GLY A 915 6.57 82.62 -47.47
N LEU A 916 6.82 82.09 -46.27
CA LEU A 916 5.86 81.96 -45.18
C LEU A 916 6.45 82.55 -43.90
N THR A 917 5.61 83.17 -43.06
CA THR A 917 5.91 83.42 -41.65
C THR A 917 4.93 82.65 -40.76
N MET A 918 5.34 82.26 -39.56
CA MET A 918 4.51 81.52 -38.61
C MET A 918 4.89 81.84 -37.16
N GLU A 919 3.90 82.25 -36.37
CA GLU A 919 4.04 82.47 -34.93
C GLU A 919 2.81 81.92 -34.19
N GLY A 920 2.98 81.51 -32.93
CA GLY A 920 1.88 80.95 -32.14
C GLY A 920 2.35 79.84 -31.21
N PHE A 921 1.48 78.86 -30.94
CA PHE A 921 1.79 77.78 -30.01
C PHE A 921 1.10 76.45 -30.36
N TYR A 922 1.66 75.39 -29.80
CA TYR A 922 1.09 74.05 -29.66
C TYR A 922 1.15 73.63 -28.19
N ASN A 923 0.04 73.13 -27.64
CA ASN A 923 -0.01 72.57 -26.30
C ASN A 923 0.11 71.04 -26.39
N LEU A 924 1.11 70.47 -25.75
CA LEU A 924 1.38 69.02 -25.79
C LEU A 924 0.40 68.22 -24.93
N HIS A 925 -0.26 68.84 -23.96
CA HIS A 925 -1.23 68.19 -23.06
C HIS A 925 -2.64 68.17 -23.68
N SER A 926 -3.19 69.35 -24.00
CA SER A 926 -4.52 69.48 -24.64
C SER A 926 -4.51 69.26 -26.15
N LYS A 927 -3.33 69.05 -26.76
CA LYS A 927 -3.12 68.75 -28.19
C LYS A 927 -3.61 69.81 -29.18
N ASP A 928 -4.04 70.97 -28.68
CA ASP A 928 -4.48 72.10 -29.49
C ASP A 928 -3.30 72.96 -29.99
N TYR A 929 -3.49 73.58 -31.14
CA TYR A 929 -2.58 74.58 -31.68
C TYR A 929 -3.32 75.80 -32.23
N LYS A 930 -2.66 76.94 -32.14
CA LYS A 930 -3.00 78.16 -32.88
C LYS A 930 -1.71 78.73 -33.47
N PHE A 931 -1.65 78.81 -34.80
CA PHE A 931 -0.60 79.47 -35.55
C PHE A 931 -1.17 80.58 -36.42
N ASN A 932 -0.68 81.80 -36.22
CA ASN A 932 -0.89 82.93 -37.11
C ASN A 932 0.30 83.01 -38.09
N GLY A 933 0.09 83.55 -39.29
CA GLY A 933 1.18 83.67 -40.26
C GLY A 933 0.85 84.56 -41.44
N THR A 934 1.85 84.81 -42.28
CA THR A 934 1.70 85.57 -43.53
C THR A 934 2.36 84.82 -44.68
N LEU A 935 1.59 84.58 -45.76
CA LEU A 935 2.07 84.01 -47.01
C LEU A 935 2.48 85.13 -47.97
N VAL A 936 3.73 85.13 -48.41
CA VAL A 936 4.30 86.12 -49.34
C VAL A 936 4.62 85.44 -50.68
N PRO A 937 3.86 85.67 -51.76
CA PRO A 937 4.24 85.21 -53.09
C PRO A 937 5.58 85.84 -53.51
N ASN A 938 6.52 85.01 -53.98
CA ASN A 938 7.81 85.42 -54.54
C ASN A 938 7.81 85.27 -56.08
N LEU A 939 6.68 85.58 -56.71
CA LEU A 939 6.53 85.59 -58.17
C LEU A 939 7.17 86.84 -58.78
N TYR A 940 7.85 86.66 -59.92
CA TYR A 940 8.43 87.72 -60.77
C TYR A 940 9.36 88.74 -60.08
N GLY A 941 9.90 88.43 -58.90
CA GLY A 941 10.96 89.22 -58.25
C GLY A 941 10.57 90.61 -57.75
N ILE A 942 9.29 91.01 -57.83
CA ILE A 942 8.82 92.38 -57.48
C ILE A 942 9.20 92.77 -56.05
N ASN A 943 9.07 91.83 -55.10
CA ASN A 943 9.48 92.03 -53.70
C ASN A 943 11.01 92.17 -53.48
N GLN A 944 11.84 91.89 -54.48
CA GLN A 944 13.30 92.05 -54.40
C GLN A 944 13.81 93.35 -55.03
N LEU A 945 13.06 93.94 -55.97
CA LEU A 945 13.50 95.12 -56.74
C LEU A 945 13.71 96.35 -55.84
N PHE A 946 12.76 96.61 -54.93
CA PHE A 946 12.79 97.78 -54.03
C PHE A 946 13.82 97.68 -52.91
N GLY A 947 14.34 96.48 -52.61
CA GLY A 947 15.37 96.27 -51.58
C GLY A 947 16.76 96.81 -51.93
N LYS A 948 16.95 97.36 -53.15
CA LYS A 948 18.21 97.93 -53.64
C LYS A 948 18.25 99.46 -53.70
N ILE A 949 17.17 100.17 -53.34
CA ILE A 949 17.13 101.64 -53.38
C ILE A 949 17.85 102.19 -52.13
N PRO A 950 19.03 102.83 -52.22
CA PRO A 950 19.95 102.97 -51.07
C PRO A 950 19.52 103.89 -49.92
N VAL A 951 18.39 104.61 -50.04
CA VAL A 951 17.99 105.68 -49.09
C VAL A 951 16.64 105.44 -48.42
N LEU A 952 15.73 104.66 -49.03
CA LEU A 952 14.30 104.61 -48.63
C LEU A 952 13.84 103.27 -48.04
N GLY A 953 14.63 102.20 -48.15
CA GLY A 953 14.15 100.82 -47.93
C GLY A 953 13.91 100.39 -46.47
N ALA A 954 14.45 101.09 -45.47
CA ALA A 954 14.48 100.59 -44.08
C ALA A 954 13.24 100.96 -43.25
N ASN A 955 12.90 102.25 -43.19
CA ASN A 955 12.01 102.78 -42.14
C ASN A 955 10.56 103.01 -42.59
N LEU A 956 10.30 103.19 -43.89
CA LEU A 956 8.97 103.51 -44.43
C LEU A 956 8.15 102.28 -44.90
N LEU A 957 8.80 101.12 -45.09
CA LEU A 957 8.19 99.94 -45.71
C LEU A 957 7.95 98.76 -44.74
N GLY A 958 8.04 98.99 -43.43
CA GLY A 958 7.68 98.00 -42.41
C GLY A 958 8.69 96.86 -42.20
N GLY A 959 9.93 96.98 -42.68
CA GLY A 959 11.05 96.08 -42.35
C GLY A 959 11.22 94.84 -43.25
N LYS A 960 12.28 94.07 -42.98
CA LYS A 960 12.92 93.10 -43.90
C LYS A 960 12.05 91.93 -44.42
N ASN A 961 10.87 91.69 -43.87
CA ASN A 961 9.95 90.61 -44.28
C ASN A 961 8.65 91.14 -44.91
N SER A 962 8.49 92.45 -45.03
CA SER A 962 7.23 93.11 -45.43
C SER A 962 7.08 93.21 -46.94
N GLY A 963 6.75 92.07 -47.57
CA GLY A 963 6.39 92.01 -48.99
C GLY A 963 5.16 92.86 -49.32
N ILE A 964 5.20 93.52 -50.49
CA ILE A 964 4.14 94.42 -50.99
C ILE A 964 2.84 93.63 -51.19
N VAL A 965 2.94 92.43 -51.75
CA VAL A 965 1.83 91.45 -51.85
C VAL A 965 2.07 90.34 -50.83
N ALA A 966 1.12 90.16 -49.91
CA ALA A 966 1.13 89.09 -48.92
C ALA A 966 -0.27 88.83 -48.34
N VAL A 967 -0.49 87.66 -47.73
CA VAL A 967 -1.79 87.26 -47.18
C VAL A 967 -1.66 86.73 -45.75
N ASN A 968 -2.36 87.36 -44.80
CA ASN A 968 -2.47 86.87 -43.43
C ASN A 968 -3.36 85.62 -43.36
N TYR A 969 -2.90 84.60 -42.63
CA TYR A 969 -3.64 83.38 -42.34
C TYR A 969 -3.61 83.03 -40.84
N THR A 970 -4.57 82.21 -40.42
CA THR A 970 -4.63 81.61 -39.08
C THR A 970 -5.03 80.15 -39.21
N ILE A 971 -4.28 79.28 -38.56
CA ILE A 971 -4.55 77.84 -38.48
C ILE A 971 -4.85 77.53 -37.02
N LYS A 972 -5.95 76.82 -36.75
CA LYS A 972 -6.23 76.21 -35.44
C LYS A 972 -6.68 74.78 -35.61
N GLY A 973 -6.35 73.92 -34.66
CA GLY A 973 -6.84 72.55 -34.62
C GLY A 973 -6.47 71.84 -33.34
N ASP A 974 -6.94 70.61 -33.24
CA ASP A 974 -6.46 69.58 -32.32
C ASP A 974 -5.69 68.57 -33.17
N ILE A 975 -4.54 68.09 -32.72
CA ILE A 975 -3.71 67.12 -33.48
C ILE A 975 -4.38 65.75 -33.63
N SER A 976 -5.42 65.46 -32.83
CA SER A 976 -6.28 64.28 -32.93
C SER A 976 -7.43 64.44 -33.95
N HIS A 977 -7.59 65.62 -34.57
CA HIS A 977 -8.51 65.83 -35.68
C HIS A 977 -7.76 65.97 -37.02
N PRO A 978 -8.14 65.21 -38.07
CA PRO A 978 -7.37 65.13 -39.32
C PRO A 978 -7.45 66.39 -40.20
N THR A 979 -8.34 67.34 -39.88
CA THR A 979 -8.57 68.56 -40.68
C THR A 979 -8.43 69.82 -39.82
N PRO A 980 -7.35 70.61 -39.96
CA PRO A 980 -7.25 71.91 -39.30
C PRO A 980 -8.30 72.90 -39.81
N LYS A 981 -8.77 73.78 -38.92
CA LYS A 981 -9.58 74.95 -39.29
C LYS A 981 -8.63 76.06 -39.75
N ILE A 982 -8.79 76.49 -41.00
CA ILE A 982 -7.93 77.48 -41.65
C ILE A 982 -8.78 78.71 -41.99
N TRP A 983 -8.34 79.87 -41.52
CA TRP A 983 -8.87 81.18 -41.89
C TRP A 983 -7.82 81.95 -42.67
N VAL A 984 -8.25 82.71 -43.66
CA VAL A 984 -7.39 83.57 -44.49
C VAL A 984 -8.07 84.92 -44.62
N ASN A 985 -7.32 86.01 -44.50
CA ASN A 985 -7.82 87.36 -44.75
C ASN A 985 -7.35 87.83 -46.14
N PRO A 986 -8.13 87.63 -47.23
CA PRO A 986 -7.72 88.05 -48.57
C PRO A 986 -7.57 89.56 -48.70
N LEU A 987 -8.33 90.37 -47.94
CA LEU A 987 -8.20 91.83 -47.95
C LEU A 987 -6.83 92.32 -47.45
N SER A 988 -6.10 91.50 -46.68
CA SER A 988 -4.75 91.84 -46.24
C SER A 988 -3.72 91.97 -47.39
N ILE A 989 -4.06 91.51 -48.61
CA ILE A 989 -3.30 91.78 -49.85
C ILE A 989 -3.29 93.28 -50.17
N LEU A 990 -4.39 93.98 -49.89
CA LEU A 990 -4.58 95.40 -50.21
C LEU A 990 -3.97 96.34 -49.15
N THR A 991 -3.44 95.80 -48.04
CA THR A 991 -2.86 96.58 -46.95
C THR A 991 -1.36 96.82 -47.15
N PRO A 992 -0.90 98.07 -47.34
CA PRO A 992 0.53 98.39 -47.37
C PRO A 992 1.25 97.93 -46.10
N GLY A 993 2.51 97.49 -46.24
CA GLY A 993 3.26 96.83 -45.15
C GLY A 993 3.34 97.62 -43.84
N PHE A 994 3.33 98.96 -43.88
CA PHE A 994 3.36 99.81 -42.69
C PHE A 994 2.02 99.90 -41.94
N LEU A 995 0.87 99.67 -42.61
CA LEU A 995 -0.47 99.71 -41.98
C LEU A 995 -0.91 98.35 -41.43
N ARG A 996 -0.29 97.24 -41.84
CA ARG A 996 -0.79 95.88 -41.58
C ARG A 996 -0.92 95.53 -40.08
N LYS A 997 -0.15 96.17 -39.19
CA LYS A 997 -0.26 96.03 -37.72
C LYS A 997 -1.56 96.58 -37.11
N ILE A 998 -2.32 97.40 -37.83
CA ILE A 998 -3.59 97.99 -37.37
C ILE A 998 -4.77 97.04 -37.63
N PHE A 999 -4.57 96.00 -38.45
CA PHE A 999 -5.60 95.08 -38.95
C PHE A 999 -5.22 93.58 -38.75
N GLN A 1000 -4.50 93.25 -37.67
CA GLN A 1000 -3.96 91.91 -37.37
C GLN A 1000 -4.47 91.33 -36.05
#